data_AF-A0A1J8Q8N9-F1
#
_entry.id   AF-A0A1J8Q8N9-F1
#
_cell.length_a   1.000
_cell.length_b   1.000
_cell.length_c   1.000
_cell.angle_alpha   90.00
_cell.angle_beta   90.00
_cell.angle_gamma   90.00
#
_symmetry.space_group_name_H-M   'P 1'
#
loop_
_entity.id
_entity.type
_entity.pdbx_description
1 polymer ?
#
loop_
_entity_poly.entity_id
_entity_poly.type
_entity_poly.pdbx_seq_one_letter_code
_entity_poly.pdbx_strand_id
1 'polypeptide(L)'
;MSTCASSPFDHPKADVILRSSDGIDFHVFKLFLTLASPFFQTMFELPQPAVGTTDDTKDGLPVISVQEDSKTLDTFLRFCYPSTLAEDPSLDSLTDILVILGAARKYSLDLIERKVCQALANPKVLEVEPLRCFAIARNARLKHETMTAARYTLRLPLIPVWFAEIKLITSSDLLALLTYHKKCSIAVEPLLANLDWVKSHYGSESGWSWLFPTQTVTDHYGRVTSSECCARNSAAGFKLWTSAAPAAWWVTYMKETFEMLKDRPSGDNVRAEVEKTIQKVRSAGCHICSSRVKENMEEFSNLLALKVEEATAPLLSKYDLRWAGISPRFLLIDVQPHTESPSITSACASSLFDHPKADIILRSSDGIDFRVFKLLLTLASPFFEAMFELPQPAVGTSDDTKDGLPVIQMQEDSKTLDIFLRFFYPSTLSEDPSFESLEDVIAVLTVARKYSLGLLERKVCKALVDPKFLLAEPFSCFAIARYARFEHETMIAARYTLREPLIPARFLGIDLTTASDLLALLTYHQKCSIAVEPLLANLDWVQSHYVDPHGCRWLFCEKSAKSHQRNRRDTDDCKRSTEVEFELWNTPPVAWWVTYMKKTFKTLRDRPTVDNVRVEAEETIQNVINTGCKDCAARVKFNMTKFRDLLTLKVTEATALIKLELEF
;
A
#
# COMPACT_ATOMS: atom_id res chain seq x y z
N MET A 1 0.52 -5.87 48.93
CA MET A 1 -0.36 -6.93 49.42
C MET A 1 -0.76 -7.75 48.21
N SER A 2 -0.30 -9.01 48.09
CA SER A 2 -0.63 -9.88 46.96
C SER A 2 -2.05 -10.41 47.13
N THR A 3 -2.89 -10.20 46.12
CA THR A 3 -4.28 -10.66 46.06
C THR A 3 -4.35 -12.00 45.33
N CYS A 4 -5.13 -12.96 45.85
CA CYS A 4 -5.33 -14.24 45.18
C CYS A 4 -6.27 -14.10 43.97
N ALA A 5 -6.04 -14.90 42.93
CA ALA A 5 -6.95 -15.02 41.80
C ALA A 5 -8.31 -15.56 42.26
N SER A 6 -9.37 -15.26 41.51
CA SER A 6 -10.70 -15.82 41.72
C SER A 6 -10.83 -17.23 41.13
N SER A 7 -11.90 -17.95 41.51
CA SER A 7 -12.28 -19.25 40.91
C SER A 7 -12.13 -19.26 39.37
N PRO A 8 -11.54 -20.32 38.77
CA PRO A 8 -11.22 -21.61 39.40
C PRO A 8 -9.82 -21.71 40.04
N PHE A 9 -9.07 -20.60 40.14
CA PHE A 9 -7.65 -20.62 40.55
C PHE A 9 -7.41 -20.21 42.01
N ASP A 10 -8.39 -20.49 42.88
CA ASP A 10 -8.37 -20.27 44.33
C ASP A 10 -8.51 -21.58 45.13
N HIS A 11 -8.28 -22.74 44.50
CA HIS A 11 -8.60 -24.03 45.09
C HIS A 11 -7.66 -24.41 46.26
N PRO A 12 -8.19 -24.79 47.45
CA PRO A 12 -7.39 -24.99 48.66
C PRO A 12 -6.47 -26.22 48.61
N LYS A 13 -6.66 -27.12 47.66
CA LYS A 13 -5.82 -28.31 47.44
C LYS A 13 -4.77 -28.14 46.34
N ALA A 14 -4.57 -26.93 45.82
CA ALA A 14 -3.50 -26.64 44.86
C ALA A 14 -2.14 -27.08 45.41
N ASP A 15 -1.23 -27.49 44.52
CA ASP A 15 0.11 -27.99 44.87
C ASP A 15 1.25 -27.06 44.39
N VAL A 16 0.89 -25.92 43.78
CA VAL A 16 1.81 -24.84 43.38
C VAL A 16 1.06 -23.52 43.24
N ILE A 17 1.77 -22.41 43.48
CA ILE A 17 1.27 -21.06 43.24
C ILE A 17 2.04 -20.45 42.08
N LEU A 18 1.34 -19.99 41.03
CA LEU A 18 1.91 -19.12 40.00
C LEU A 18 1.59 -17.66 40.35
N ARG A 19 2.61 -16.82 40.49
CA ARG A 19 2.44 -15.38 40.76
C ARG A 19 2.61 -14.58 39.47
N SER A 20 1.58 -13.87 39.05
CA SER A 20 1.63 -12.99 37.88
C SER A 20 2.54 -11.77 38.13
N SER A 21 2.92 -11.06 37.06
CA SER A 21 3.79 -9.88 37.15
C SER A 21 3.14 -8.69 37.88
N ASP A 22 1.81 -8.61 37.88
CA ASP A 22 1.00 -7.67 38.68
C ASP A 22 0.70 -8.17 40.10
N GLY A 23 1.33 -9.28 40.54
CA GLY A 23 1.34 -9.75 41.93
C GLY A 23 0.11 -10.54 42.36
N ILE A 24 -0.67 -11.07 41.40
CA ILE A 24 -1.82 -11.93 41.65
C ILE A 24 -1.36 -13.38 41.78
N ASP A 25 -1.81 -14.06 42.84
CA ASP A 25 -1.44 -15.45 43.12
C ASP A 25 -2.50 -16.43 42.62
N PHE A 26 -2.12 -17.31 41.69
CA PHE A 26 -2.95 -18.36 41.11
C PHE A 26 -2.62 -19.71 41.76
N HIS A 27 -3.58 -20.26 42.50
CA HIS A 27 -3.47 -21.56 43.14
C HIS A 27 -3.85 -22.65 42.14
N VAL A 28 -2.86 -23.41 41.66
CA VAL A 28 -3.03 -24.34 40.54
C VAL A 28 -2.48 -25.74 40.82
N PHE A 29 -2.88 -26.71 40.00
CA PHE A 29 -2.40 -28.09 40.04
C PHE A 29 -1.32 -28.34 38.98
N LYS A 30 -0.15 -28.81 39.41
CA LYS A 30 0.95 -29.23 38.53
C LYS A 30 0.49 -30.25 37.50
N LEU A 31 -0.38 -31.19 37.88
CA LEU A 31 -0.92 -32.22 36.98
C LEU A 31 -1.49 -31.64 35.67
N PHE A 32 -2.35 -30.63 35.75
CA PHE A 32 -2.99 -30.06 34.57
C PHE A 32 -1.99 -29.28 33.72
N LEU A 33 -1.09 -28.52 34.35
CA LEU A 33 -0.02 -27.81 33.67
C LEU A 33 0.92 -28.75 32.91
N THR A 34 1.36 -29.84 33.56
CA THR A 34 2.25 -30.86 32.98
C THR A 34 1.59 -31.59 31.80
N LEU A 35 0.29 -31.92 31.90
CA LEU A 35 -0.43 -32.58 30.81
C LEU A 35 -0.69 -31.64 29.63
N ALA A 36 -0.88 -30.35 29.89
CA ALA A 36 -1.16 -29.36 28.86
C ALA A 36 0.11 -28.89 28.14
N SER A 37 1.23 -28.78 28.86
CA SER A 37 2.43 -28.09 28.40
C SER A 37 3.72 -28.89 28.72
N PRO A 38 4.50 -29.27 27.70
CA PRO A 38 5.81 -29.89 27.87
C PRO A 38 6.83 -28.99 28.62
N PHE A 39 6.65 -27.66 28.52
CA PHE A 39 7.48 -26.71 29.25
C PHE A 39 7.29 -26.90 30.77
N PHE A 40 6.04 -26.92 31.24
CA PHE A 40 5.77 -27.10 32.67
C PHE A 40 6.16 -28.49 33.16
N GLN A 41 5.99 -29.52 32.32
CA GLN A 41 6.54 -30.85 32.62
C GLN A 41 8.03 -30.78 32.94
N THR A 42 8.81 -30.22 32.01
CA THR A 42 10.27 -30.11 32.16
C THR A 42 10.63 -29.25 33.36
N MET A 43 9.95 -28.11 33.54
CA MET A 43 10.19 -27.18 34.66
C MET A 43 10.00 -27.87 36.02
N PHE A 44 8.98 -28.69 36.18
CA PHE A 44 8.70 -29.38 37.45
C PHE A 44 9.58 -30.60 37.69
N GLU A 45 10.19 -31.17 36.64
CA GLU A 45 11.15 -32.28 36.75
C GLU A 45 12.57 -31.83 37.13
N LEU A 46 12.90 -30.53 36.97
CA LEU A 46 14.23 -30.00 37.31
C LEU A 46 14.48 -30.01 38.84
N PRO A 47 15.71 -30.35 39.29
CA PRO A 47 16.09 -30.26 40.70
C PRO A 47 15.94 -28.83 41.21
N GLN A 48 15.07 -28.61 42.19
CA GLN A 48 14.94 -27.30 42.84
C GLN A 48 16.08 -27.09 43.84
N PRO A 49 16.63 -25.86 43.97
CA PRO A 49 17.63 -25.55 44.99
C PRO A 49 17.08 -25.85 46.39
N ALA A 50 17.94 -26.34 47.27
CA ALA A 50 17.55 -26.74 48.62
C ALA A 50 16.89 -25.57 49.37
N VAL A 51 15.69 -25.84 49.89
CA VAL A 51 14.82 -24.91 50.62
C VAL A 51 15.60 -24.17 51.71
N GLY A 52 15.72 -22.84 51.59
CA GLY A 52 16.49 -22.03 52.54
C GLY A 52 16.30 -20.51 52.50
N THR A 53 15.46 -19.96 51.62
CA THR A 53 15.18 -18.52 51.55
C THR A 53 13.68 -18.27 51.62
N THR A 54 13.26 -17.39 52.52
CA THR A 54 11.88 -17.19 52.99
C THR A 54 10.92 -16.56 51.97
N ASP A 55 11.36 -16.26 50.75
CA ASP A 55 10.56 -15.61 49.70
C ASP A 55 9.94 -16.61 48.69
N ASP A 56 10.36 -17.88 48.70
CA ASP A 56 10.01 -18.86 47.65
C ASP A 56 8.82 -19.78 48.01
N THR A 57 8.24 -19.60 49.20
CA THR A 57 7.10 -20.42 49.68
C THR A 57 6.02 -19.55 50.32
N LYS A 58 4.76 -19.83 50.00
CA LYS A 58 3.56 -19.18 50.58
C LYS A 58 2.54 -20.26 50.88
N ASP A 59 1.95 -20.22 52.09
CA ASP A 59 0.99 -21.22 52.57
C ASP A 59 1.50 -22.68 52.50
N GLY A 60 2.81 -22.88 52.61
CA GLY A 60 3.47 -24.19 52.47
C GLY A 60 3.60 -24.68 51.03
N LEU A 61 3.21 -23.89 50.04
CA LEU A 61 3.32 -24.18 48.61
C LEU A 61 4.49 -23.41 47.98
N PRO A 62 5.18 -24.00 46.98
CA PRO A 62 6.18 -23.28 46.19
C PRO A 62 5.52 -22.19 45.35
N VAL A 63 6.11 -20.98 45.37
CA VAL A 63 5.66 -19.84 44.58
C VAL A 63 6.58 -19.66 43.37
N ILE A 64 6.01 -19.64 42.17
CA ILE A 64 6.72 -19.43 40.91
C ILE A 64 6.23 -18.13 40.29
N SER A 65 7.11 -17.14 40.22
CA SER A 65 6.81 -15.87 39.55
C SER A 65 6.89 -16.02 38.02
N VAL A 66 5.88 -15.51 37.32
CA VAL A 66 5.80 -15.46 35.85
C VAL A 66 5.76 -14.00 35.36
N GLN A 67 5.97 -13.80 34.06
CA GLN A 67 6.08 -12.44 33.48
C GLN A 67 4.73 -11.89 33.00
N GLU A 68 3.78 -12.79 32.80
CA GLU A 68 2.44 -12.56 32.30
C GLU A 68 1.61 -11.86 33.38
N ASP A 69 0.80 -10.89 32.97
CA ASP A 69 -0.18 -10.27 33.86
C ASP A 69 -1.30 -11.26 34.22
N SER A 70 -2.07 -10.91 35.26
CA SER A 70 -3.14 -11.76 35.76
C SER A 70 -4.19 -12.13 34.70
N LYS A 71 -4.54 -11.22 33.78
CA LYS A 71 -5.53 -11.48 32.73
C LYS A 71 -5.03 -12.52 31.72
N THR A 72 -3.80 -12.38 31.27
CA THR A 72 -3.14 -13.28 30.33
C THR A 72 -2.95 -14.65 30.97
N LEU A 73 -2.48 -14.67 32.21
CA LEU A 73 -2.23 -15.90 32.95
C LEU A 73 -3.53 -16.66 33.25
N ASP A 74 -4.60 -15.97 33.66
CA ASP A 74 -5.93 -16.57 33.84
C ASP A 74 -6.41 -17.25 32.55
N THR A 75 -6.38 -16.52 31.43
CA THR A 75 -6.78 -17.02 30.12
C THR A 75 -5.95 -18.24 29.71
N PHE A 76 -4.62 -18.19 29.92
CA PHE A 76 -3.71 -19.28 29.61
C PHE A 76 -4.03 -20.53 30.44
N LEU A 77 -4.20 -20.35 31.75
CA LEU A 77 -4.49 -21.44 32.68
C LEU A 77 -5.83 -22.11 32.39
N ARG A 78 -6.85 -21.36 31.94
CA ARG A 78 -8.13 -21.95 31.55
C ARG A 78 -7.98 -22.95 30.40
N PHE A 79 -7.04 -22.74 29.48
CA PHE A 79 -6.72 -23.72 28.43
C PHE A 79 -5.90 -24.92 28.92
N CYS A 80 -5.19 -24.79 30.04
CA CYS A 80 -4.49 -25.92 30.66
C CYS A 80 -5.43 -26.84 31.45
N TYR A 81 -6.57 -26.32 31.90
CA TYR A 81 -7.52 -27.05 32.72
C TYR A 81 -8.59 -27.74 31.85
N PRO A 82 -9.14 -28.89 32.32
CA PRO A 82 -10.29 -29.50 31.68
C PRO A 82 -11.46 -28.52 31.58
N SER A 83 -12.16 -28.52 30.44
CA SER A 83 -13.28 -27.61 30.17
C SER A 83 -14.47 -27.78 31.13
N THR A 84 -14.54 -28.89 31.86
CA THR A 84 -15.52 -29.13 32.92
C THR A 84 -15.18 -28.40 34.23
N LEU A 85 -13.94 -27.92 34.38
CA LEU A 85 -13.43 -27.24 35.58
C LEU A 85 -13.15 -25.76 35.32
N ALA A 86 -12.83 -25.40 34.08
CA ALA A 86 -12.61 -24.03 33.65
C ALA A 86 -13.30 -23.80 32.30
N GLU A 87 -14.14 -22.78 32.21
CA GLU A 87 -14.74 -22.42 30.92
C GLU A 87 -13.67 -21.95 29.94
N ASP A 88 -13.79 -22.40 28.69
CA ASP A 88 -12.95 -21.95 27.59
C ASP A 88 -13.12 -20.42 27.41
N PRO A 89 -12.04 -19.63 27.50
CA PRO A 89 -12.15 -18.19 27.40
C PRO A 89 -12.49 -17.78 25.96
N SER A 90 -13.28 -16.72 25.82
CA SER A 90 -13.57 -16.11 24.52
C SER A 90 -12.29 -15.50 23.93
N LEU A 91 -11.98 -15.84 22.68
CA LEU A 91 -10.85 -15.27 21.94
C LEU A 91 -11.32 -14.16 20.98
N ASP A 92 -12.22 -13.29 21.45
CA ASP A 92 -12.85 -12.27 20.61
C ASP A 92 -12.02 -10.97 20.55
N SER A 93 -11.17 -10.73 21.56
CA SER A 93 -10.35 -9.53 21.70
C SER A 93 -8.95 -9.75 21.13
N LEU A 94 -8.52 -8.87 20.23
CA LEU A 94 -7.28 -9.05 19.48
C LEU A 94 -6.01 -8.77 20.27
N THR A 95 -6.06 -7.78 21.15
CA THR A 95 -4.96 -7.52 22.08
C THR A 95 -4.73 -8.74 22.96
N ASP A 96 -5.81 -9.39 23.37
CA ASP A 96 -5.74 -10.61 24.17
C ASP A 96 -5.23 -11.80 23.35
N ILE A 97 -5.65 -11.95 22.08
CA ILE A 97 -5.17 -13.00 21.17
C ILE A 97 -3.64 -12.94 20.94
N LEU A 98 -3.07 -11.76 20.73
CA LEU A 98 -1.63 -11.65 20.46
C LEU A 98 -0.79 -11.91 21.72
N VAL A 99 -1.23 -11.38 22.86
CA VAL A 99 -0.53 -11.57 24.13
C VAL A 99 -0.63 -13.03 24.57
N ILE A 100 -1.81 -13.65 24.47
CA ILE A 100 -2.00 -15.06 24.81
C ILE A 100 -1.24 -15.99 23.86
N LEU A 101 -1.14 -15.67 22.57
CA LEU A 101 -0.34 -16.47 21.63
C LEU A 101 1.16 -16.37 21.96
N GLY A 102 1.63 -15.21 22.42
CA GLY A 102 2.99 -15.05 22.94
C GLY A 102 3.26 -15.96 24.14
N ALA A 103 2.34 -15.97 25.11
CA ALA A 103 2.40 -16.87 26.28
C ALA A 103 2.32 -18.35 25.86
N ALA A 104 1.42 -18.69 24.93
CA ALA A 104 1.25 -20.05 24.42
C ALA A 104 2.54 -20.58 23.79
N ARG A 105 3.25 -19.77 23.01
CA ARG A 105 4.55 -20.15 22.41
C ARG A 105 5.63 -20.29 23.46
N LYS A 106 5.72 -19.34 24.40
CA LYS A 106 6.68 -19.36 25.51
C LYS A 106 6.54 -20.63 26.36
N TYR A 107 5.30 -21.03 26.63
CA TYR A 107 4.95 -22.18 27.44
C TYR A 107 4.59 -23.43 26.64
N SER A 108 4.89 -23.47 25.33
CA SER A 108 4.67 -24.63 24.46
C SER A 108 3.24 -25.23 24.54
N LEU A 109 2.21 -24.38 24.55
CA LEU A 109 0.81 -24.78 24.58
C LEU A 109 0.16 -24.67 23.20
N ASP A 110 0.41 -25.68 22.36
CA ASP A 110 -0.02 -25.72 20.96
C ASP A 110 -1.55 -25.67 20.76
N LEU A 111 -2.33 -26.00 21.80
CA LEU A 111 -3.79 -25.93 21.74
C LEU A 111 -4.29 -24.51 21.46
N ILE A 112 -3.69 -23.50 22.07
CA ILE A 112 -4.11 -22.10 21.89
C ILE A 112 -3.82 -21.66 20.46
N GLU A 113 -2.62 -21.93 19.94
CA GLU A 113 -2.25 -21.59 18.56
C GLU A 113 -3.20 -22.25 17.56
N ARG A 114 -3.55 -23.53 17.76
CA ARG A 114 -4.56 -24.21 16.92
C ARG A 114 -5.94 -23.55 16.98
N LYS A 115 -6.43 -23.17 18.17
CA LYS A 115 -7.72 -22.47 18.31
C LYS A 115 -7.70 -21.10 17.62
N VAL A 116 -6.60 -20.36 17.73
CA VAL A 116 -6.42 -19.08 17.02
C VAL A 116 -6.42 -19.30 15.50
N CYS A 117 -5.68 -20.29 14.98
CA CYS A 117 -5.71 -20.60 13.55
C CYS A 117 -7.12 -20.99 13.07
N GLN A 118 -7.87 -21.78 13.84
CA GLN A 118 -9.25 -22.14 13.51
C GLN A 118 -10.18 -20.92 13.47
N ALA A 119 -10.03 -19.99 14.42
CA ALA A 119 -10.81 -18.76 14.45
C ALA A 119 -10.50 -17.87 13.23
N LEU A 120 -9.21 -17.67 12.91
CA LEU A 120 -8.76 -16.87 11.77
C LEU A 120 -9.10 -17.51 10.42
N ALA A 121 -9.17 -18.84 10.35
CA ALA A 121 -9.55 -19.59 9.15
C ALA A 121 -11.07 -19.79 9.01
N ASN A 122 -11.88 -19.32 9.98
CA ASN A 122 -13.33 -19.47 9.93
C ASN A 122 -13.91 -18.65 8.76
N PRO A 123 -14.56 -19.29 7.77
CA PRO A 123 -15.11 -18.57 6.62
C PRO A 123 -16.06 -17.46 7.03
N LYS A 124 -16.89 -17.64 8.06
CA LYS A 124 -17.85 -16.61 8.52
C LYS A 124 -17.15 -15.33 8.99
N VAL A 125 -15.98 -15.46 9.60
CA VAL A 125 -15.18 -14.31 10.05
C VAL A 125 -14.46 -13.70 8.85
N LEU A 126 -13.88 -14.52 7.99
CA LEU A 126 -13.17 -14.08 6.79
C LEU A 126 -14.07 -13.36 5.76
N GLU A 127 -15.36 -13.70 5.67
CA GLU A 127 -16.33 -12.99 4.82
C GLU A 127 -16.54 -11.54 5.29
N VAL A 128 -16.53 -11.32 6.60
CA VAL A 128 -16.88 -10.02 7.19
C VAL A 128 -15.63 -9.16 7.43
N GLU A 129 -14.54 -9.78 7.88
CA GLU A 129 -13.38 -9.09 8.43
C GLU A 129 -12.02 -9.60 7.91
N PRO A 130 -11.82 -9.81 6.60
CA PRO A 130 -10.60 -10.43 6.08
C PRO A 130 -9.34 -9.60 6.33
N LEU A 131 -9.45 -8.26 6.36
CA LEU A 131 -8.33 -7.37 6.65
C LEU A 131 -7.85 -7.48 8.11
N ARG A 132 -8.79 -7.63 9.05
CA ARG A 132 -8.49 -7.84 10.47
C ARG A 132 -7.77 -9.17 10.64
N CYS A 133 -8.33 -10.24 10.07
CA CYS A 133 -7.71 -11.57 10.07
C CYS A 133 -6.31 -11.54 9.44
N PHE A 134 -6.13 -10.84 8.32
CA PHE A 134 -4.83 -10.69 7.67
C PHE A 134 -3.81 -10.04 8.62
N ALA A 135 -4.17 -8.91 9.24
CA ALA A 135 -3.25 -8.18 10.10
C ALA A 135 -2.85 -8.99 11.35
N ILE A 136 -3.81 -9.67 11.98
CA ILE A 136 -3.55 -10.54 13.14
C ILE A 136 -2.66 -11.71 12.72
N ALA A 137 -3.03 -12.45 11.66
CA ALA A 137 -2.28 -13.60 11.18
C ALA A 137 -0.84 -13.21 10.78
N ARG A 138 -0.70 -12.06 10.12
CA ARG A 138 0.59 -11.53 9.67
C ARG A 138 1.48 -11.20 10.88
N ASN A 139 0.97 -10.45 11.85
CA ASN A 139 1.71 -10.12 13.07
C ASN A 139 2.04 -11.37 13.90
N ALA A 140 1.12 -12.33 13.96
CA ALA A 140 1.30 -13.62 14.62
C ALA A 140 2.23 -14.59 13.88
N ARG A 141 2.69 -14.26 12.66
CA ARG A 141 3.53 -15.11 11.80
C ARG A 141 2.86 -16.42 11.37
N LEU A 142 1.53 -16.42 11.27
CA LEU A 142 0.72 -17.54 10.84
C LEU A 142 0.59 -17.51 9.32
N LYS A 143 1.55 -18.15 8.62
CA LYS A 143 1.71 -18.04 7.17
C LYS A 143 0.46 -18.48 6.39
N HIS A 144 -0.11 -19.64 6.74
CA HIS A 144 -1.25 -20.21 6.03
C HIS A 144 -2.50 -19.33 6.19
N GLU A 145 -2.76 -18.85 7.40
CA GLU A 145 -3.88 -17.99 7.77
C GLU A 145 -3.72 -16.61 7.11
N THR A 146 -2.49 -16.08 7.06
CA THR A 146 -2.17 -14.82 6.36
C THR A 146 -2.51 -14.93 4.86
N MET A 147 -2.08 -16.01 4.21
CA MET A 147 -2.36 -16.24 2.79
C MET A 147 -3.86 -16.44 2.53
N THR A 148 -4.54 -17.16 3.43
CA THR A 148 -5.98 -17.37 3.36
C THR A 148 -6.72 -16.03 3.46
N ALA A 149 -6.42 -15.23 4.48
CA ALA A 149 -7.02 -13.92 4.66
C ALA A 149 -6.73 -12.96 3.49
N ALA A 150 -5.49 -12.94 2.99
CA ALA A 150 -5.12 -12.14 1.80
C ALA A 150 -5.93 -12.52 0.55
N ARG A 151 -6.30 -13.79 0.38
CA ARG A 151 -7.18 -14.19 -0.73
C ARG A 151 -8.60 -13.65 -0.54
N TYR A 152 -9.11 -13.63 0.68
CA TYR A 152 -10.44 -13.08 0.97
C TYR A 152 -10.47 -11.56 0.81
N THR A 153 -9.35 -10.85 0.99
CA THR A 153 -9.31 -9.40 0.73
C THR A 153 -9.53 -9.05 -0.74
N LEU A 154 -9.33 -9.99 -1.69
CA LEU A 154 -9.66 -9.80 -3.11
C LEU A 154 -11.16 -9.53 -3.37
N ARG A 155 -12.01 -9.77 -2.38
CA ARG A 155 -13.45 -9.48 -2.45
C ARG A 155 -13.77 -8.01 -2.14
N LEU A 156 -12.84 -7.33 -1.48
CA LEU A 156 -12.97 -5.94 -1.07
C LEU A 156 -12.32 -5.00 -2.11
N PRO A 157 -12.63 -3.69 -2.07
CA PRO A 157 -11.91 -2.70 -2.87
C PRO A 157 -10.40 -2.71 -2.62
N LEU A 158 -9.61 -2.35 -3.64
CA LEU A 158 -8.15 -2.34 -3.57
C LEU A 158 -7.62 -1.48 -2.43
N ILE A 159 -8.16 -0.28 -2.26
CA ILE A 159 -7.80 0.57 -1.13
C ILE A 159 -8.82 0.32 -0.02
N PRO A 160 -8.40 -0.29 1.10
CA PRO A 160 -9.31 -0.60 2.19
C PRO A 160 -9.74 0.66 2.94
N VAL A 161 -10.90 0.59 3.59
CA VAL A 161 -11.25 1.56 4.64
C VAL A 161 -10.35 1.30 5.84
N TRP A 162 -10.05 2.35 6.61
CA TRP A 162 -9.28 2.22 7.84
C TRP A 162 -9.90 1.19 8.79
N PHE A 163 -9.05 0.35 9.38
CA PHE A 163 -9.40 -0.66 10.37
C PHE A 163 -8.37 -0.66 11.49
N ALA A 164 -8.78 -0.93 12.73
CA ALA A 164 -7.94 -0.72 13.91
C ALA A 164 -6.65 -1.55 13.90
N GLU A 165 -6.73 -2.77 13.37
CA GLU A 165 -5.66 -3.76 13.30
C GLU A 165 -4.58 -3.42 12.29
N ILE A 166 -4.76 -2.37 11.49
CA ILE A 166 -3.72 -1.86 10.60
C ILE A 166 -2.45 -1.48 11.37
N LYS A 167 -2.60 -1.13 12.66
CA LYS A 167 -1.49 -0.83 13.57
C LYS A 167 -0.61 -2.05 13.89
N LEU A 168 -1.10 -3.27 13.62
CA LEU A 168 -0.36 -4.52 13.85
C LEU A 168 0.58 -4.87 12.70
N ILE A 169 0.48 -4.18 11.56
CA ILE A 169 1.27 -4.46 10.37
C ILE A 169 2.12 -3.24 9.99
N THR A 170 3.23 -3.51 9.30
CA THR A 170 4.10 -2.46 8.78
C THR A 170 3.58 -1.89 7.46
N SER A 171 4.04 -0.71 7.05
CA SER A 171 3.79 -0.19 5.69
C SER A 171 4.24 -1.18 4.61
N SER A 172 5.34 -1.90 4.87
CA SER A 172 5.85 -2.96 4.00
C SER A 172 4.86 -4.12 3.83
N ASP A 173 4.21 -4.55 4.90
CA ASP A 173 3.19 -5.59 4.87
C ASP A 173 1.94 -5.16 4.11
N LEU A 174 1.47 -3.93 4.37
CA LEU A 174 0.34 -3.36 3.65
C LEU A 174 0.66 -3.22 2.15
N LEU A 175 1.82 -2.66 1.80
CA LEU A 175 2.23 -2.51 0.40
C LEU A 175 2.31 -3.86 -0.30
N ALA A 176 2.82 -4.90 0.38
CA ALA A 176 2.85 -6.25 -0.17
C ALA A 176 1.43 -6.75 -0.47
N LEU A 177 0.50 -6.65 0.48
CA LEU A 177 -0.91 -7.04 0.29
C LEU A 177 -1.55 -6.33 -0.90
N LEU A 178 -1.38 -5.01 -0.99
CA LEU A 178 -1.94 -4.20 -2.08
C LEU A 178 -1.28 -4.53 -3.44
N THR A 179 0.02 -4.82 -3.44
CA THR A 179 0.73 -5.28 -4.65
C THR A 179 0.21 -6.63 -5.12
N TYR A 180 -0.04 -7.57 -4.20
CA TYR A 180 -0.68 -8.84 -4.51
C TYR A 180 -2.07 -8.64 -5.11
N HIS A 181 -2.89 -7.79 -4.48
CA HIS A 181 -4.23 -7.47 -4.95
C HIS A 181 -4.21 -6.89 -6.37
N LYS A 182 -3.34 -5.88 -6.62
CA LYS A 182 -3.19 -5.27 -7.95
C LYS A 182 -2.71 -6.26 -9.00
N LYS A 183 -1.78 -7.16 -8.66
CA LYS A 183 -1.34 -8.24 -9.56
C LYS A 183 -2.49 -9.18 -9.91
N CYS A 184 -3.37 -9.48 -8.95
CA CYS A 184 -4.57 -10.28 -9.20
C CYS A 184 -5.52 -9.57 -10.16
N SER A 185 -5.77 -8.27 -9.99
CA SER A 185 -6.56 -7.49 -10.95
C SER A 185 -6.00 -7.57 -12.37
N ILE A 186 -4.69 -7.38 -12.52
CA ILE A 186 -4.00 -7.46 -13.82
C ILE A 186 -4.10 -8.87 -14.43
N ALA A 187 -3.97 -9.92 -13.62
CA ALA A 187 -4.04 -11.31 -14.10
C ALA A 187 -5.42 -11.70 -14.64
N VAL A 188 -6.47 -11.00 -14.23
CA VAL A 188 -7.85 -11.23 -14.69
C VAL A 188 -8.16 -10.50 -16.00
N GLU A 189 -7.48 -9.38 -16.32
CA GLU A 189 -7.72 -8.58 -17.53
C GLU A 189 -7.72 -9.39 -18.85
N PRO A 190 -6.81 -10.36 -19.08
CA PRO A 190 -6.79 -11.14 -20.31
C PRO A 190 -8.07 -11.97 -20.55
N LEU A 191 -8.82 -12.32 -19.50
CA LEU A 191 -10.03 -13.13 -19.61
C LEU A 191 -11.17 -12.41 -20.36
N LEU A 192 -11.18 -11.07 -20.38
CA LEU A 192 -12.11 -10.27 -21.19
C LEU A 192 -11.59 -10.07 -22.62
N ALA A 193 -10.27 -9.86 -22.76
CA ALA A 193 -9.65 -9.60 -24.04
C ALA A 193 -9.65 -10.85 -24.95
N ASN A 194 -9.56 -12.03 -24.36
CA ASN A 194 -9.64 -13.30 -25.06
C ASN A 194 -10.66 -14.25 -24.41
N LEU A 195 -11.76 -14.48 -25.13
CA LEU A 195 -12.84 -15.38 -24.72
C LEU A 195 -12.68 -16.82 -25.25
N ASP A 196 -11.49 -17.24 -25.67
CA ASP A 196 -11.23 -18.61 -26.13
C ASP A 196 -11.53 -19.66 -25.04
N TRP A 197 -11.40 -19.31 -23.76
CA TRP A 197 -11.79 -20.18 -22.64
C TRP A 197 -13.28 -20.54 -22.67
N VAL A 198 -14.13 -19.65 -23.17
CA VAL A 198 -15.55 -19.92 -23.41
C VAL A 198 -15.70 -20.94 -24.54
N LYS A 199 -14.92 -20.79 -25.61
CA LYS A 199 -14.97 -21.73 -26.74
C LYS A 199 -14.56 -23.14 -26.34
N SER A 200 -13.50 -23.25 -25.55
CA SER A 200 -13.02 -24.52 -25.03
C SER A 200 -14.05 -25.21 -24.14
N HIS A 201 -14.82 -24.46 -23.36
CA HIS A 201 -15.82 -25.04 -22.45
C HIS A 201 -17.07 -25.53 -23.20
N TYR A 202 -17.68 -24.70 -24.04
CA TYR A 202 -18.94 -25.07 -24.72
C TYR A 202 -18.71 -25.92 -25.98
N GLY A 203 -17.48 -25.93 -26.53
CA GLY A 203 -17.04 -26.77 -27.64
C GLY A 203 -17.65 -26.46 -29.01
N SER A 204 -18.85 -25.91 -29.06
CA SER A 204 -19.58 -25.60 -30.30
C SER A 204 -20.68 -24.56 -30.07
N GLU A 205 -21.22 -24.02 -31.17
CA GLU A 205 -22.30 -23.03 -31.13
C GLU A 205 -23.59 -23.55 -30.48
N SER A 206 -23.90 -24.85 -30.61
CA SER A 206 -25.12 -25.43 -30.04
C SER A 206 -25.13 -25.39 -28.51
N GLY A 207 -23.96 -25.56 -27.87
CA GLY A 207 -23.79 -25.41 -26.43
C GLY A 207 -23.96 -23.96 -25.93
N TRP A 208 -23.72 -22.97 -26.80
CA TRP A 208 -23.84 -21.54 -26.51
C TRP A 208 -25.17 -20.93 -27.00
N SER A 209 -26.09 -21.76 -27.51
CA SER A 209 -27.32 -21.32 -28.17
C SER A 209 -28.27 -20.51 -27.28
N TRP A 210 -28.17 -20.65 -25.94
CA TRP A 210 -28.97 -19.90 -24.98
C TRP A 210 -28.72 -18.38 -25.01
N LEU A 211 -27.57 -17.93 -25.52
CA LEU A 211 -27.25 -16.51 -25.73
C LEU A 211 -27.73 -15.95 -27.07
N PHE A 212 -28.34 -16.80 -27.90
CA PHE A 212 -28.99 -16.42 -29.15
C PHE A 212 -30.49 -16.76 -29.11
N PRO A 213 -31.25 -16.27 -28.10
CA PRO A 213 -32.63 -16.68 -27.93
C PRO A 213 -33.48 -16.13 -29.10
N THR A 214 -34.13 -17.05 -29.82
CA THR A 214 -35.03 -16.75 -30.93
C THR A 214 -36.44 -17.15 -30.56
N GLN A 215 -37.42 -16.41 -31.11
CA GLN A 215 -38.84 -16.73 -31.02
C GLN A 215 -39.36 -17.06 -32.41
N THR A 216 -40.27 -18.02 -32.50
CA THR A 216 -40.99 -18.31 -33.74
C THR A 216 -42.08 -17.28 -33.94
N VAL A 217 -42.09 -16.63 -35.11
CA VAL A 217 -43.09 -15.65 -35.52
C VAL A 217 -43.69 -16.12 -36.84
N THR A 218 -45.00 -16.29 -36.87
CA THR A 218 -45.73 -16.60 -38.09
C THR A 218 -46.13 -15.30 -38.77
N ASP A 219 -45.71 -15.10 -40.02
CA ASP A 219 -46.11 -13.93 -40.79
C ASP A 219 -47.59 -14.01 -41.23
N HIS A 220 -48.11 -12.91 -41.76
CA HIS A 220 -49.47 -12.82 -42.30
C HIS A 220 -49.77 -13.87 -43.40
N TYR A 221 -48.74 -14.44 -44.04
CA TYR A 221 -48.86 -15.45 -45.10
C TYR A 221 -48.74 -16.89 -44.57
N GLY A 222 -48.70 -17.08 -43.24
CA GLY A 222 -48.59 -18.40 -42.61
C GLY A 222 -47.16 -18.97 -42.61
N ARG A 223 -46.13 -18.19 -42.95
CA ARG A 223 -44.73 -18.64 -42.90
C ARG A 223 -44.19 -18.49 -41.50
N VAL A 224 -43.64 -19.57 -40.96
CA VAL A 224 -42.92 -19.55 -39.69
C VAL A 224 -41.50 -19.02 -39.92
N THR A 225 -41.15 -17.94 -39.23
CA THR A 225 -39.81 -17.33 -39.26
C THR A 225 -39.26 -17.23 -37.83
N SER A 226 -37.94 -17.26 -37.68
CA SER A 226 -37.29 -17.02 -36.39
C SER A 226 -36.95 -15.54 -36.25
N SER A 227 -37.48 -14.88 -35.22
CA SER A 227 -37.15 -13.50 -34.86
C SER A 227 -36.32 -13.47 -33.57
N GLU A 228 -35.51 -12.43 -33.40
CA GLU A 228 -34.76 -12.19 -32.18
C GLU A 228 -35.73 -11.76 -31.07
N CYS A 229 -35.75 -12.48 -29.94
CA CYS A 229 -36.69 -12.15 -28.86
C CYS A 229 -36.20 -10.99 -27.97
N CYS A 230 -34.92 -10.62 -28.04
CA CYS A 230 -34.29 -9.56 -27.25
C CYS A 230 -33.20 -8.85 -28.06
N ALA A 231 -32.86 -7.63 -27.66
CA ALA A 231 -31.79 -6.85 -28.27
C ALA A 231 -30.45 -7.60 -28.24
N ARG A 232 -29.71 -7.51 -29.36
CA ARG A 232 -28.37 -8.08 -29.52
C ARG A 232 -27.30 -7.00 -29.53
N ASN A 233 -26.07 -7.36 -29.16
CA ASN A 233 -24.93 -6.45 -29.19
C ASN A 233 -23.83 -6.95 -30.13
N SER A 234 -23.58 -6.19 -31.20
CA SER A 234 -22.65 -6.55 -32.28
C SER A 234 -21.18 -6.18 -32.03
N ALA A 235 -20.81 -5.83 -30.80
CA ALA A 235 -19.43 -5.51 -30.45
C ALA A 235 -18.48 -6.65 -30.83
N ALA A 236 -17.47 -6.36 -31.66
CA ALA A 236 -16.62 -7.36 -32.30
C ALA A 236 -15.91 -8.30 -31.30
N GLY A 237 -15.49 -7.78 -30.13
CA GLY A 237 -14.81 -8.56 -29.09
C GLY A 237 -15.66 -9.63 -28.40
N PHE A 238 -16.98 -9.64 -28.61
CA PHE A 238 -17.91 -10.59 -28.00
C PHE A 238 -18.45 -11.64 -28.99
N LYS A 239 -17.97 -11.64 -30.23
CA LYS A 239 -18.33 -12.63 -31.25
C LYS A 239 -17.38 -13.82 -31.19
N LEU A 240 -17.89 -15.00 -30.83
CA LEU A 240 -17.09 -16.21 -30.61
C LEU A 240 -17.00 -17.11 -31.85
N TRP A 241 -18.13 -17.70 -32.27
CA TRP A 241 -18.22 -18.65 -33.39
C TRP A 241 -18.85 -18.05 -34.64
N THR A 242 -19.94 -17.29 -34.49
CA THR A 242 -20.72 -16.77 -35.63
C THR A 242 -20.64 -15.26 -35.76
N SER A 243 -21.10 -14.77 -36.92
CA SER A 243 -21.35 -13.34 -37.11
C SER A 243 -22.51 -12.82 -36.25
N ALA A 244 -23.32 -13.74 -35.68
CA ALA A 244 -24.47 -13.42 -34.84
C ALA A 244 -24.02 -12.81 -33.52
N ALA A 245 -24.69 -11.72 -33.16
CA ALA A 245 -24.42 -10.98 -31.95
C ALA A 245 -25.06 -11.67 -30.72
N PRO A 246 -24.34 -11.83 -29.60
CA PRO A 246 -24.93 -12.37 -28.37
C PRO A 246 -25.96 -11.40 -27.80
N ALA A 247 -26.78 -11.89 -26.89
CA ALA A 247 -27.76 -11.09 -26.17
C ALA A 247 -27.11 -9.87 -25.48
N ALA A 248 -27.72 -8.69 -25.62
CA ALA A 248 -27.15 -7.44 -25.12
C ALA A 248 -26.95 -7.44 -23.61
N TRP A 249 -27.85 -8.07 -22.85
CA TRP A 249 -27.76 -8.17 -21.38
C TRP A 249 -26.54 -8.99 -20.93
N TRP A 250 -26.09 -9.98 -21.70
CA TRP A 250 -24.88 -10.75 -21.37
C TRP A 250 -23.62 -9.94 -21.64
N VAL A 251 -23.59 -9.17 -22.73
CA VAL A 251 -22.48 -8.24 -22.99
C VAL A 251 -22.40 -7.17 -21.91
N THR A 252 -23.54 -6.67 -21.43
CA THR A 252 -23.59 -5.77 -20.28
C THR A 252 -23.05 -6.44 -19.02
N TYR A 253 -23.49 -7.66 -18.70
CA TYR A 253 -22.96 -8.42 -17.57
C TYR A 253 -21.43 -8.59 -17.63
N MET A 254 -20.89 -8.99 -18.78
CA MET A 254 -19.45 -9.13 -18.96
C MET A 254 -18.73 -7.79 -18.72
N LYS A 255 -19.20 -6.69 -19.30
CA LYS A 255 -18.59 -5.37 -19.11
C LYS A 255 -18.65 -4.91 -17.64
N GLU A 256 -19.82 -5.01 -17.00
CA GLU A 256 -20.02 -4.63 -15.60
C GLU A 256 -19.15 -5.49 -14.66
N THR A 257 -19.12 -6.81 -14.88
CA THR A 257 -18.34 -7.76 -14.08
C THR A 257 -16.85 -7.50 -14.21
N PHE A 258 -16.33 -7.29 -15.41
CA PHE A 258 -14.91 -7.02 -15.60
C PHE A 258 -14.50 -5.62 -15.14
N GLU A 259 -15.39 -4.62 -15.19
CA GLU A 259 -15.12 -3.33 -14.55
C GLU A 259 -15.00 -3.49 -13.03
N MET A 260 -15.87 -4.29 -12.41
CA MET A 260 -15.79 -4.62 -10.98
C MET A 260 -14.51 -5.40 -10.64
N LEU A 261 -14.12 -6.39 -11.46
CA LEU A 261 -12.93 -7.22 -11.23
C LEU A 261 -11.61 -6.44 -11.29
N LYS A 262 -11.58 -5.25 -11.89
CA LYS A 262 -10.41 -4.35 -11.81
C LYS A 262 -10.12 -3.92 -10.38
N ASP A 263 -11.18 -3.73 -9.59
CA ASP A 263 -11.09 -3.33 -8.18
C ASP A 263 -11.22 -4.52 -7.23
N ARG A 264 -12.00 -5.56 -7.55
CA ARG A 264 -12.27 -6.67 -6.61
C ARG A 264 -12.14 -8.04 -7.30
N PRO A 265 -10.91 -8.50 -7.58
CA PRO A 265 -10.64 -9.65 -8.44
C PRO A 265 -10.91 -10.99 -7.75
N SER A 266 -12.18 -11.31 -7.51
CA SER A 266 -12.60 -12.55 -6.85
C SER A 266 -13.72 -13.26 -7.61
N GLY A 267 -13.62 -14.59 -7.71
CA GLY A 267 -14.68 -15.43 -8.27
C GLY A 267 -15.99 -15.34 -7.47
N ASP A 268 -15.93 -15.07 -6.16
CA ASP A 268 -17.14 -14.88 -5.35
C ASP A 268 -17.91 -13.62 -5.74
N ASN A 269 -17.21 -12.55 -6.14
CA ASN A 269 -17.87 -11.35 -6.62
C ASN A 269 -18.54 -11.59 -7.98
N VAL A 270 -17.96 -12.43 -8.84
CA VAL A 270 -18.61 -12.87 -10.09
C VAL A 270 -19.92 -13.61 -9.77
N ARG A 271 -19.87 -14.56 -8.82
CA ARG A 271 -21.05 -15.30 -8.37
C ARG A 271 -22.11 -14.39 -7.73
N ALA A 272 -21.72 -13.33 -7.03
CA ALA A 272 -22.66 -12.37 -6.46
C ALA A 272 -23.31 -11.46 -7.52
N GLU A 273 -22.57 -11.07 -8.56
CA GLU A 273 -23.07 -10.13 -9.58
C GLU A 273 -24.10 -10.77 -10.53
N VAL A 274 -24.07 -12.10 -10.68
CA VAL A 274 -24.97 -12.84 -11.56
C VAL A 274 -26.45 -12.66 -11.19
N GLU A 275 -26.76 -12.59 -9.88
CA GLU A 275 -28.14 -12.51 -9.39
C GLU A 275 -28.83 -11.21 -9.84
N LYS A 276 -28.08 -10.10 -9.84
CA LYS A 276 -28.58 -8.81 -10.36
C LYS A 276 -28.94 -8.92 -11.84
N THR A 277 -28.13 -9.63 -12.62
CA THR A 277 -28.39 -9.85 -14.06
C THR A 277 -29.61 -10.74 -14.27
N ILE A 278 -29.74 -11.83 -13.51
CA ILE A 278 -30.90 -12.73 -13.56
C ILE A 278 -32.19 -11.94 -13.28
N GLN A 279 -32.19 -11.11 -12.23
CA GLN A 279 -33.35 -10.29 -11.88
C GLN A 279 -33.66 -9.23 -12.95
N LYS A 280 -32.64 -8.54 -13.48
CA LYS A 280 -32.80 -7.58 -14.60
C LYS A 280 -33.45 -8.25 -15.82
N VAL A 281 -32.96 -9.43 -16.24
CA VAL A 281 -33.50 -10.15 -17.41
C VAL A 281 -34.94 -10.62 -17.17
N ARG A 282 -35.27 -11.13 -15.98
CA ARG A 282 -36.63 -11.53 -15.62
C ARG A 282 -37.60 -10.35 -15.63
N SER A 283 -37.18 -9.19 -15.13
CA SER A 283 -37.99 -7.97 -15.13
C SER A 283 -38.26 -7.40 -16.52
N ALA A 284 -37.41 -7.72 -17.51
CA ALA A 284 -37.59 -7.30 -18.90
C ALA A 284 -38.73 -8.04 -19.64
N GLY A 285 -39.31 -9.09 -19.04
CA GLY A 285 -40.57 -9.70 -19.49
C GLY A 285 -40.48 -10.66 -20.68
N CYS A 286 -39.29 -10.94 -21.24
CA CYS A 286 -39.15 -11.96 -22.29
C CYS A 286 -39.29 -13.37 -21.70
N HIS A 287 -40.35 -14.09 -22.08
CA HIS A 287 -40.64 -15.44 -21.55
C HIS A 287 -39.51 -16.45 -21.83
N ILE A 288 -38.88 -16.39 -23.01
CA ILE A 288 -37.81 -17.31 -23.41
C ILE A 288 -36.54 -17.05 -22.59
N CYS A 289 -36.09 -15.79 -22.52
CA CYS A 289 -34.91 -15.42 -21.74
C CYS A 289 -35.14 -15.65 -20.25
N SER A 290 -36.31 -15.27 -19.71
CA SER A 290 -36.61 -15.36 -18.28
C SER A 290 -36.62 -16.79 -17.74
N SER A 291 -37.08 -17.75 -18.56
CA SER A 291 -37.11 -19.17 -18.20
C SER A 291 -35.73 -19.82 -18.23
N ARG A 292 -34.83 -19.35 -19.09
CA ARG A 292 -33.48 -19.94 -19.29
C ARG A 292 -32.37 -19.24 -18.51
N VAL A 293 -32.52 -17.95 -18.20
CA VAL A 293 -31.42 -17.11 -17.71
C VAL A 293 -30.82 -17.62 -16.41
N LYS A 294 -31.62 -18.13 -15.47
CA LYS A 294 -31.12 -18.54 -14.15
C LYS A 294 -30.08 -19.65 -14.25
N GLU A 295 -30.47 -20.80 -14.77
CA GLU A 295 -29.61 -21.99 -14.86
C GLU A 295 -28.35 -21.72 -15.69
N ASN A 296 -28.51 -21.14 -16.89
CA ASN A 296 -27.38 -20.89 -17.78
C ASN A 296 -26.41 -19.82 -17.24
N MET A 297 -26.92 -18.77 -16.59
CA MET A 297 -26.05 -17.75 -16.00
C MET A 297 -25.37 -18.23 -14.72
N GLU A 298 -26.03 -19.04 -13.90
CA GLU A 298 -25.39 -19.69 -12.74
C GLU A 298 -24.23 -20.58 -13.20
N GLU A 299 -24.44 -21.42 -14.22
CA GLU A 299 -23.37 -22.24 -14.82
C GLU A 299 -22.23 -21.38 -15.39
N PHE A 300 -22.56 -20.38 -16.20
CA PHE A 300 -21.56 -19.50 -16.81
C PHE A 300 -20.78 -18.68 -15.78
N SER A 301 -21.45 -18.15 -14.75
CA SER A 301 -20.80 -17.37 -13.70
C SER A 301 -19.87 -18.23 -12.83
N ASN A 302 -20.22 -19.49 -12.58
CA ASN A 302 -19.35 -20.45 -11.91
C ASN A 302 -18.09 -20.75 -12.73
N LEU A 303 -18.23 -20.91 -14.05
CA LEU A 303 -17.09 -21.09 -14.95
C LEU A 303 -16.18 -19.85 -14.97
N LEU A 304 -16.75 -18.65 -15.10
CA LEU A 304 -15.99 -17.41 -15.07
C LEU A 304 -15.29 -17.22 -13.72
N ALA A 305 -15.96 -17.51 -12.61
CA ALA A 305 -15.40 -17.45 -11.27
C ALA A 305 -14.21 -18.42 -11.11
N LEU A 306 -14.32 -19.65 -11.61
CA LEU A 306 -13.23 -20.61 -11.64
C LEU A 306 -12.02 -20.07 -12.44
N LYS A 307 -12.26 -19.46 -13.60
CA LYS A 307 -11.19 -18.86 -14.42
C LYS A 307 -10.49 -17.70 -13.72
N VAL A 308 -11.22 -16.89 -12.96
CA VAL A 308 -10.66 -15.84 -12.10
C VAL A 308 -9.79 -16.44 -11.00
N GLU A 309 -10.25 -17.51 -10.34
CA GLU A 309 -9.48 -18.22 -9.31
C GLU A 309 -8.21 -18.87 -9.88
N GLU A 310 -8.28 -19.50 -11.06
CA GLU A 310 -7.13 -20.06 -11.77
C GLU A 310 -6.09 -19.00 -12.14
N ALA A 311 -6.54 -17.80 -12.56
CA ALA A 311 -5.65 -16.70 -12.93
C ALA A 311 -4.92 -16.10 -11.71
N THR A 312 -5.57 -16.08 -10.55
CA THR A 312 -5.06 -15.43 -9.32
C THR A 312 -4.28 -16.38 -8.41
N ALA A 313 -4.58 -17.68 -8.40
CA ALA A 313 -3.95 -18.67 -7.53
C ALA A 313 -2.41 -18.72 -7.61
N PRO A 314 -1.76 -18.65 -8.79
CA PRO A 314 -0.28 -18.70 -8.89
C PRO A 314 0.41 -17.49 -8.27
N LEU A 315 -0.30 -16.38 -8.05
CA LEU A 315 0.26 -15.18 -7.45
C LEU A 315 0.40 -15.29 -5.94
N LEU A 316 -0.43 -16.12 -5.31
CA LEU A 316 -0.40 -16.34 -3.87
C LEU A 316 0.85 -17.13 -3.45
N SER A 317 1.33 -18.07 -4.28
CA SER A 317 2.59 -18.78 -4.00
C SER A 317 3.83 -17.91 -4.21
N LYS A 318 3.74 -16.91 -5.10
CA LYS A 318 4.75 -15.86 -5.32
C LYS A 318 4.62 -14.67 -4.38
N TYR A 319 3.66 -14.71 -3.46
CA TYR A 319 3.47 -13.71 -2.44
C TYR A 319 4.62 -13.82 -1.43
N ASP A 320 5.75 -13.18 -1.77
CA ASP A 320 6.96 -13.18 -0.96
C ASP A 320 6.78 -12.21 0.21
N LEU A 321 6.18 -12.75 1.26
CA LEU A 321 6.32 -12.20 2.58
C LEU A 321 7.73 -12.54 3.06
N ARG A 322 8.70 -11.65 2.88
CA ARG A 322 9.99 -11.79 3.59
C ARG A 322 9.68 -11.77 5.09
N TRP A 323 9.71 -12.94 5.73
CA TRP A 323 9.46 -13.11 7.17
C TRP A 323 10.70 -12.73 8.01
N ALA A 324 11.75 -12.20 7.36
CA ALA A 324 12.99 -11.77 7.99
C ALA A 324 12.78 -10.42 8.70
N GLY A 325 12.45 -10.53 9.99
CA GLY A 325 12.76 -9.63 11.10
C GLY A 325 12.94 -8.15 10.84
N ILE A 326 11.88 -7.37 11.07
CA ILE A 326 11.97 -6.13 11.85
C ILE A 326 10.73 -6.08 12.75
N SER A 327 10.96 -6.16 14.07
CA SER A 327 9.93 -5.90 15.07
C SER A 327 9.63 -4.40 15.07
N PRO A 328 8.37 -3.94 15.22
CA PRO A 328 8.08 -2.56 15.60
C PRO A 328 8.33 -2.43 17.11
N ARG A 329 9.57 -2.64 17.55
CA ARG A 329 10.06 -2.02 18.78
C ARG A 329 10.64 -0.70 18.31
N PHE A 330 10.06 0.41 18.80
CA PHE A 330 10.61 1.77 18.76
C PHE A 330 12.01 1.82 18.14
N LEU A 331 12.14 2.33 16.92
CA LEU A 331 13.43 2.62 16.30
C LEU A 331 14.11 3.74 17.12
N LEU A 332 14.77 3.35 18.21
CA LEU A 332 16.18 3.70 18.32
C LEU A 332 16.85 2.91 17.21
N ILE A 333 17.27 3.64 16.18
CA ILE A 333 18.02 3.11 15.06
C ILE A 333 19.36 2.63 15.63
N ASP A 334 19.43 1.38 16.06
CA ASP A 334 20.69 0.65 16.16
C ASP A 334 20.93 0.02 14.79
N VAL A 335 21.67 0.74 13.94
CA VAL A 335 22.33 0.15 12.79
C VAL A 335 23.33 -0.88 13.32
N GLN A 336 23.01 -2.17 13.23
CA GLN A 336 24.02 -3.19 13.50
C GLN A 336 25.15 -3.07 12.46
N PRO A 337 26.42 -3.07 12.89
CA PRO A 337 27.54 -2.95 11.98
C PRO A 337 27.67 -4.22 11.13
N HIS A 338 27.83 -4.03 9.83
CA HIS A 338 28.31 -5.10 8.95
C HIS A 338 29.71 -5.50 9.40
N THR A 339 29.82 -6.72 9.94
CA THR A 339 31.09 -7.36 10.30
C THR A 339 31.81 -7.83 9.03
N GLU A 340 32.47 -6.91 8.35
CA GLU A 340 33.60 -7.21 7.48
C GLU A 340 34.76 -6.35 7.95
N SER A 341 35.74 -6.95 8.61
CA SER A 341 36.94 -6.27 9.09
C SER A 341 37.76 -5.75 7.90
N PRO A 342 37.87 -4.42 7.67
CA PRO A 342 38.78 -3.89 6.68
C PRO A 342 40.14 -3.65 7.36
N SER A 343 41.20 -3.96 6.65
CA SER A 343 42.58 -3.65 7.02
C SER A 343 42.70 -2.15 7.36
N ILE A 344 43.20 -1.84 8.55
CA ILE A 344 43.43 -0.47 9.04
C ILE A 344 44.53 0.18 8.18
N THR A 345 44.13 0.95 7.17
CA THR A 345 44.97 1.97 6.55
C THR A 345 44.45 3.33 7.01
N SER A 346 45.27 4.06 7.78
CA SER A 346 45.02 5.42 8.25
C SER A 346 44.84 6.38 7.07
N ALA A 347 43.62 6.52 6.58
CA ALA A 347 43.24 7.58 5.65
C ALA A 347 42.79 8.81 6.46
N CYS A 348 43.35 9.99 6.18
CA CYS A 348 42.81 11.25 6.69
C CYS A 348 41.49 11.58 5.98
N ALA A 349 40.61 12.31 6.66
CA ALA A 349 39.40 12.90 6.08
C ALA A 349 39.71 13.80 4.87
N SER A 350 38.66 14.25 4.17
CA SER A 350 38.72 15.33 3.17
C SER A 350 39.67 16.45 3.64
N SER A 351 40.53 16.96 2.75
CA SER A 351 41.57 17.97 3.09
C SER A 351 41.02 19.24 3.76
N LEU A 352 39.70 19.45 3.67
CA LEU A 352 38.96 20.50 4.33
C LEU A 352 38.95 20.39 5.86
N PHE A 353 39.04 19.17 6.41
CA PHE A 353 38.94 18.88 7.84
C PHE A 353 40.25 18.32 8.41
N ASP A 354 41.38 18.85 7.94
CA ASP A 354 42.73 18.50 8.42
C ASP A 354 43.56 19.76 8.77
N HIS A 355 42.90 20.77 9.37
CA HIS A 355 43.55 22.05 9.64
C HIS A 355 44.53 21.95 10.83
N PRO A 356 45.77 22.48 10.72
CA PRO A 356 46.81 22.32 11.75
C PRO A 356 46.51 23.04 13.07
N LYS A 357 45.57 24.00 13.08
CA LYS A 357 45.11 24.71 14.28
C LYS A 357 43.85 24.14 14.93
N ALA A 358 43.35 23.01 14.45
CA ALA A 358 42.21 22.34 15.07
C ALA A 358 42.51 22.04 16.56
N ASP A 359 41.49 22.13 17.41
CA ASP A 359 41.59 21.94 18.86
C ASP A 359 40.90 20.67 19.35
N ILE A 360 40.35 19.87 18.41
CA ILE A 360 39.72 18.58 18.67
C ILE A 360 39.72 17.69 17.42
N ILE A 361 39.73 16.37 17.63
CA ILE A 361 39.56 15.36 16.58
C ILE A 361 38.22 14.64 16.80
N LEU A 362 37.37 14.61 15.78
CA LEU A 362 36.24 13.69 15.73
C LEU A 362 36.64 12.46 14.93
N ARG A 363 36.61 11.28 15.54
CA ARG A 363 36.89 10.01 14.87
C ARG A 363 35.57 9.35 14.49
N SER A 364 35.34 9.17 13.19
CA SER A 364 34.19 8.41 12.66
C SER A 364 34.20 6.93 13.09
N SER A 365 33.08 6.24 12.94
CA SER A 365 32.97 4.81 13.25
C SER A 365 33.76 3.91 12.30
N ASP A 366 34.04 4.38 11.08
CA ASP A 366 34.94 3.75 10.10
C ASP A 366 36.42 4.21 10.27
N GLY A 367 36.74 4.92 11.36
CA GLY A 367 38.12 5.19 11.79
C GLY A 367 38.81 6.36 11.09
N ILE A 368 38.08 7.16 10.32
CA ILE A 368 38.56 8.39 9.70
C ILE A 368 38.52 9.55 10.71
N ASP A 369 39.63 10.28 10.81
CA ASP A 369 39.78 11.40 11.73
C ASP A 369 39.50 12.75 11.05
N PHE A 370 38.65 13.56 11.69
CA PHE A 370 38.31 14.92 11.30
C PHE A 370 38.87 15.90 12.32
N ARG A 371 39.84 16.72 11.92
CA ARG A 371 40.42 17.78 12.75
C ARG A 371 39.56 19.04 12.65
N VAL A 372 38.84 19.36 13.71
CA VAL A 372 37.80 20.40 13.73
C VAL A 372 37.99 21.40 14.87
N PHE A 373 37.14 22.43 14.92
CA PHE A 373 37.17 23.49 15.91
C PHE A 373 36.00 23.38 16.88
N LYS A 374 36.27 23.28 18.18
CA LYS A 374 35.25 23.25 19.25
C LYS A 374 34.29 24.42 19.15
N LEU A 375 34.80 25.63 18.93
CA LEU A 375 33.99 26.85 18.79
C LEU A 375 32.90 26.72 17.71
N LEU A 376 33.22 26.15 16.55
CA LEU A 376 32.26 25.99 15.47
C LEU A 376 31.18 24.96 15.82
N LEU A 377 31.57 23.87 16.47
CA LEU A 377 30.63 22.85 16.95
C LEU A 377 29.72 23.38 18.06
N THR A 378 30.25 24.16 19.01
CA THR A 378 29.50 24.83 20.08
C THR A 378 28.46 25.80 19.51
N LEU A 379 28.85 26.65 18.56
CA LEU A 379 27.92 27.61 17.93
C LEU A 379 26.85 26.91 17.07
N ALA A 380 27.17 25.74 16.53
CA ALA A 380 26.25 24.94 15.72
C ALA A 380 25.24 24.16 16.55
N SER A 381 25.58 23.80 17.79
CA SER A 381 24.85 22.79 18.58
C SER A 381 24.92 23.05 20.09
N PRO A 382 23.77 23.15 20.76
CA PRO A 382 23.74 23.16 22.22
C PRO A 382 24.21 21.82 22.83
N PHE A 383 24.13 20.71 22.08
CA PHE A 383 24.65 19.44 22.53
C PHE A 383 26.19 19.48 22.67
N PHE A 384 26.88 19.98 21.64
CA PHE A 384 28.35 20.08 21.70
C PHE A 384 28.79 21.12 22.74
N GLU A 385 28.06 22.22 22.90
CA GLU A 385 28.26 23.18 23.99
C GLU A 385 28.24 22.47 25.36
N ALA A 386 27.13 21.79 25.69
CA ALA A 386 27.01 21.06 26.95
C ALA A 386 28.07 19.95 27.11
N MET A 387 28.37 19.21 26.04
CA MET A 387 29.37 18.14 26.06
C MET A 387 30.77 18.66 26.39
N PHE A 388 31.15 19.84 25.89
CA PHE A 388 32.46 20.45 26.17
C PHE A 388 32.55 21.13 27.54
N GLU A 389 31.42 21.46 28.17
CA GLU A 389 31.37 22.02 29.52
C GLU A 389 31.52 20.95 30.63
N LEU A 390 31.30 19.66 30.30
CA LEU A 390 31.44 18.59 31.28
C LEU A 390 32.91 18.40 31.72
N PRO A 391 33.17 18.16 33.03
CA PRO A 391 34.52 17.86 33.51
C PRO A 391 35.07 16.60 32.84
N GLN A 392 36.13 16.75 32.04
CA GLN A 392 36.78 15.60 31.41
C GLN A 392 37.56 14.78 32.46
N PRO A 393 37.56 13.44 32.37
CA PRO A 393 38.38 12.61 33.26
C PRO A 393 39.86 12.99 33.15
N ALA A 394 40.58 12.90 34.28
CA ALA A 394 41.99 13.28 34.34
C ALA A 394 42.81 12.50 33.30
N VAL A 395 43.51 13.25 32.44
CA VAL A 395 44.35 12.77 31.33
C VAL A 395 45.28 11.65 31.80
N GLY A 396 45.08 10.43 31.28
CA GLY A 396 45.85 9.27 31.76
C GLY A 396 45.82 7.98 30.93
N THR A 397 45.14 7.92 29.78
CA THR A 397 45.14 6.74 28.89
C THR A 397 45.43 7.15 27.47
N SER A 398 46.41 6.49 26.82
CA SER A 398 46.96 6.88 25.51
C SER A 398 45.98 6.85 24.33
N ASP A 399 44.78 6.28 24.52
CA ASP A 399 43.75 6.17 23.48
C ASP A 399 42.91 7.44 23.31
N ASP A 400 42.89 8.34 24.29
CA ASP A 400 41.98 9.51 24.31
C ASP A 400 42.56 10.76 23.63
N THR A 401 43.82 10.70 23.21
CA THR A 401 44.52 11.82 22.57
C THR A 401 45.33 11.35 21.36
N LYS A 402 45.23 12.08 20.23
CA LYS A 402 46.05 11.87 19.04
C LYS A 402 46.67 13.20 18.63
N ASP A 403 47.97 13.21 18.37
CA ASP A 403 48.74 14.40 18.00
C ASP A 403 48.62 15.55 19.03
N GLY A 404 48.42 15.22 20.30
CA GLY A 404 48.21 16.19 21.39
C GLY A 404 46.80 16.79 21.45
N LEU A 405 45.88 16.36 20.59
CA LEU A 405 44.48 16.78 20.57
C LEU A 405 43.57 15.71 21.19
N PRO A 406 42.50 16.10 21.91
CA PRO A 406 41.49 15.17 22.39
C PRO A 406 40.75 14.53 21.21
N VAL A 407 40.54 13.22 21.27
CA VAL A 407 39.81 12.45 20.25
C VAL A 407 38.43 12.09 20.80
N ILE A 408 37.38 12.42 20.05
CA ILE A 408 36.00 12.02 20.34
C ILE A 408 35.57 10.96 19.33
N GLN A 409 35.25 9.77 19.83
CA GLN A 409 34.69 8.71 19.01
C GLN A 409 33.22 9.00 18.68
N MET A 410 32.92 9.10 17.39
CA MET A 410 31.60 9.27 16.82
C MET A 410 31.02 7.91 16.41
N GLN A 411 29.69 7.82 16.36
CA GLN A 411 29.00 6.61 15.89
C GLN A 411 28.76 6.64 14.38
N GLU A 412 28.77 7.84 13.82
CA GLU A 412 28.52 8.16 12.42
C GLU A 412 29.74 7.83 11.57
N ASP A 413 29.48 7.37 10.34
CA ASP A 413 30.53 7.14 9.35
C ASP A 413 31.13 8.45 8.83
N SER A 414 32.27 8.33 8.17
CA SER A 414 33.03 9.44 7.62
C SER A 414 32.22 10.27 6.61
N LYS A 415 31.38 9.64 5.77
CA LYS A 415 30.54 10.35 4.79
C LYS A 415 29.53 11.25 5.49
N THR A 416 28.82 10.73 6.48
CA THR A 416 27.80 11.47 7.24
C THR A 416 28.44 12.62 8.00
N LEU A 417 29.59 12.39 8.66
CA LEU A 417 30.34 13.43 9.36
C LEU A 417 30.86 14.51 8.41
N ASP A 418 31.36 14.16 7.23
CA ASP A 418 31.82 15.12 6.22
C ASP A 418 30.69 16.04 5.77
N ILE A 419 29.53 15.48 5.43
CA ILE A 419 28.33 16.26 5.05
C ILE A 419 27.91 17.16 6.21
N PHE A 420 27.78 16.60 7.41
CA PHE A 420 27.44 17.31 8.65
C PHE A 420 28.38 18.51 8.86
N LEU A 421 29.70 18.30 8.84
CA LEU A 421 30.69 19.35 9.09
C LEU A 421 30.69 20.44 8.01
N ARG A 422 30.51 20.07 6.73
CA ARG A 422 30.47 21.04 5.62
C ARG A 422 29.34 22.06 5.76
N PHE A 423 28.22 21.69 6.36
CA PHE A 423 27.11 22.63 6.59
C PHE A 423 27.38 23.68 7.67
N PHE A 424 28.35 23.45 8.56
CA PHE A 424 28.69 24.37 9.66
C PHE A 424 29.98 25.16 9.43
N TYR A 425 30.87 24.65 8.58
CA TYR A 425 32.07 25.35 8.22
C TYR A 425 31.78 26.45 7.18
N PRO A 426 32.45 27.62 7.25
CA PRO A 426 32.22 28.71 6.31
C PRO A 426 32.36 28.27 4.85
N SER A 427 31.39 28.64 4.02
CA SER A 427 31.32 28.32 2.58
C SER A 427 32.47 28.92 1.75
N THR A 428 33.32 29.75 2.34
CA THR A 428 34.57 30.20 1.70
C THR A 428 35.61 29.09 1.58
N LEU A 429 35.40 27.93 2.22
CA LEU A 429 36.31 26.80 2.24
C LEU A 429 35.77 25.58 1.46
N SER A 430 34.50 25.55 1.07
CA SER A 430 33.86 24.42 0.37
C SER A 430 32.71 24.91 -0.49
N GLU A 431 32.44 24.23 -1.61
CA GLU A 431 31.18 24.40 -2.36
C GLU A 431 29.97 24.19 -1.42
N ASP A 432 28.84 24.83 -1.73
CA ASP A 432 27.60 24.72 -0.97
C ASP A 432 27.23 23.23 -0.84
N PRO A 433 27.26 22.65 0.38
CA PRO A 433 26.96 21.24 0.56
C PRO A 433 25.52 20.97 0.13
N SER A 434 25.37 19.98 -0.75
CA SER A 434 24.07 19.48 -1.22
C SER A 434 23.98 17.99 -0.96
N PHE A 435 22.77 17.48 -0.79
CA PHE A 435 22.55 16.06 -0.60
C PHE A 435 22.63 15.35 -1.95
N GLU A 436 23.45 14.30 -2.03
CA GLU A 436 23.58 13.50 -3.25
C GLU A 436 22.42 12.53 -3.38
N SER A 437 22.04 11.88 -2.26
CA SER A 437 20.94 10.91 -2.19
C SER A 437 20.00 11.13 -1.00
N LEU A 438 18.86 10.43 -0.97
CA LEU A 438 17.93 10.48 0.16
C LEU A 438 18.43 9.67 1.37
N GLU A 439 19.31 8.69 1.18
CA GLU A 439 20.02 8.02 2.28
C GLU A 439 20.88 9.03 3.06
N ASP A 440 21.57 9.94 2.36
CA ASP A 440 22.32 11.02 3.00
C ASP A 440 21.40 11.93 3.81
N VAL A 441 20.20 12.22 3.27
CA VAL A 441 19.17 13.02 3.97
C VAL A 441 18.72 12.33 5.26
N ILE A 442 18.48 11.02 5.24
CA ILE A 442 18.09 10.22 6.42
C ILE A 442 19.22 10.19 7.46
N ALA A 443 20.45 9.92 7.02
CA ALA A 443 21.62 9.87 7.90
C ALA A 443 21.81 11.23 8.60
N VAL A 444 21.79 12.33 7.83
CA VAL A 444 21.97 13.68 8.37
C VAL A 444 20.78 14.12 9.22
N LEU A 445 19.54 13.74 8.92
CA LEU A 445 18.39 13.98 9.80
C LEU A 445 18.56 13.28 11.16
N THR A 446 19.08 12.06 11.16
CA THR A 446 19.34 11.30 12.39
C THR A 446 20.39 12.01 13.25
N VAL A 447 21.49 12.45 12.63
CA VAL A 447 22.53 13.27 13.27
C VAL A 447 22.00 14.60 13.76
N ALA A 448 21.15 15.27 12.96
CA ALA A 448 20.58 16.56 13.31
C ALA A 448 19.74 16.48 14.58
N ARG A 449 18.94 15.42 14.74
CA ARG A 449 18.17 15.19 15.96
C ARG A 449 19.05 14.79 17.13
N LYS A 450 19.97 13.85 16.92
CA LYS A 450 20.89 13.34 17.95
C LYS A 450 21.72 14.45 18.60
N TYR A 451 22.20 15.39 17.78
CA TYR A 451 23.04 16.50 18.23
C TYR A 451 22.32 17.85 18.26
N SER A 452 20.98 17.87 18.21
CA SER A 452 20.17 19.10 18.31
C SER A 452 20.57 20.22 17.32
N LEU A 453 20.79 19.87 16.06
CA LEU A 453 21.31 20.74 15.00
C LEU A 453 20.19 21.34 14.15
N GLY A 454 19.50 22.36 14.67
CA GLY A 454 18.34 22.96 13.98
C GLY A 454 18.62 23.55 12.60
N LEU A 455 19.86 23.98 12.31
CA LEU A 455 20.23 24.45 10.96
C LEU A 455 20.23 23.33 9.93
N LEU A 456 20.66 22.11 10.31
CA LEU A 456 20.63 20.96 9.41
C LEU A 456 19.21 20.48 9.16
N GLU A 457 18.33 20.50 10.16
CA GLU A 457 16.92 20.17 9.93
C GLU A 457 16.31 21.07 8.85
N ARG A 458 16.62 22.38 8.85
CA ARG A 458 16.18 23.29 7.78
C ARG A 458 16.75 22.96 6.41
N LYS A 459 17.99 22.46 6.34
CA LYS A 459 18.62 22.02 5.09
C LYS A 459 17.97 20.73 4.59
N VAL A 460 17.65 19.80 5.49
CA VAL A 460 16.87 18.59 5.20
C VAL A 460 15.48 18.95 4.67
N CYS A 461 14.74 19.87 5.32
CA CYS A 461 13.45 20.36 4.82
C CYS A 461 13.55 20.85 3.37
N LYS A 462 14.56 21.68 3.06
CA LYS A 462 14.79 22.18 1.70
C LYS A 462 15.11 21.06 0.71
N ALA A 463 15.88 20.07 1.11
CA ALA A 463 16.22 18.93 0.27
C ALA A 463 14.98 18.07 -0.05
N LEU A 464 14.12 17.81 0.95
CA LEU A 464 12.90 17.01 0.76
C LEU A 464 11.88 17.66 -0.18
N VAL A 465 11.98 18.97 -0.42
CA VAL A 465 11.15 19.70 -1.39
C VAL A 465 11.92 20.12 -2.64
N ASP A 466 13.16 19.65 -2.80
CA ASP A 466 13.94 19.90 -3.99
C ASP A 466 13.34 19.09 -5.16
N PRO A 467 13.08 19.71 -6.33
CA PRO A 467 12.61 19.01 -7.52
C PRO A 467 13.46 17.79 -7.90
N LYS A 468 14.77 17.79 -7.62
CA LYS A 468 15.67 16.65 -7.83
C LYS A 468 15.12 15.38 -7.16
N PHE A 469 14.67 15.48 -5.92
CA PHE A 469 14.18 14.34 -5.14
C PHE A 469 12.68 14.13 -5.30
N LEU A 470 11.88 15.20 -5.30
CA LEU A 470 10.42 15.10 -5.45
C LEU A 470 9.98 14.47 -6.78
N LEU A 471 10.73 14.70 -7.86
CA LEU A 471 10.40 14.12 -9.18
C LEU A 471 10.93 12.70 -9.33
N ALA A 472 12.00 12.33 -8.62
CA ALA A 472 12.63 11.03 -8.72
C ALA A 472 12.00 10.00 -7.76
N GLU A 473 11.77 10.40 -6.51
CA GLU A 473 11.36 9.50 -5.42
C GLU A 473 10.36 10.17 -4.44
N PRO A 474 9.15 10.54 -4.90
CA PRO A 474 8.19 11.29 -4.08
C PRO A 474 7.69 10.51 -2.85
N PHE A 475 7.54 9.18 -2.94
CA PHE A 475 7.15 8.34 -1.80
C PHE A 475 8.22 8.31 -0.72
N SER A 476 9.50 8.26 -1.12
CA SER A 476 10.63 8.33 -0.19
C SER A 476 10.67 9.69 0.51
N CYS A 477 10.50 10.79 -0.24
CA CYS A 477 10.40 12.14 0.33
C CYS A 477 9.24 12.25 1.34
N PHE A 478 8.07 11.70 0.98
CA PHE A 478 6.90 11.66 1.87
C PHE A 478 7.20 10.90 3.16
N ALA A 479 7.78 9.70 3.05
CA ALA A 479 8.07 8.86 4.20
C ALA A 479 9.05 9.51 5.17
N ILE A 480 10.12 10.12 4.63
CA ILE A 480 11.13 10.82 5.44
C ILE A 480 10.51 12.06 6.08
N ALA A 481 9.79 12.90 5.33
CA ALA A 481 9.13 14.10 5.88
C ALA A 481 8.11 13.75 6.97
N ARG A 482 7.35 12.66 6.76
CA ARG A 482 6.36 12.17 7.71
C ARG A 482 7.00 11.70 9.01
N TYR A 483 8.04 10.86 8.91
CA TYR A 483 8.85 10.44 10.05
C TYR A 483 9.53 11.62 10.76
N ALA A 484 9.90 12.64 9.98
CA ALA A 484 10.48 13.86 10.48
C ALA A 484 9.47 14.80 11.17
N ARG A 485 8.15 14.52 11.06
CA ARG A 485 7.06 15.43 11.47
C ARG A 485 7.13 16.80 10.80
N PHE A 486 7.63 16.85 9.57
CA PHE A 486 7.68 18.04 8.74
C PHE A 486 6.37 18.16 7.96
N GLU A 487 5.35 18.78 8.57
CA GLU A 487 3.98 18.80 8.03
C GLU A 487 3.91 19.41 6.63
N HIS A 488 4.56 20.56 6.41
CA HIS A 488 4.51 21.27 5.14
C HIS A 488 5.15 20.45 4.01
N GLU A 489 6.33 19.90 4.27
CA GLU A 489 7.10 19.05 3.36
C GLU A 489 6.36 17.74 3.07
N THR A 490 5.70 17.15 4.08
CA THR A 490 4.86 15.95 3.94
C THR A 490 3.72 16.20 2.94
N MET A 491 3.04 17.35 3.06
CA MET A 491 1.95 17.72 2.16
C MET A 491 2.43 17.98 0.73
N ILE A 492 3.61 18.60 0.56
CA ILE A 492 4.22 18.79 -0.76
C ILE A 492 4.55 17.43 -1.37
N ALA A 493 5.31 16.60 -0.67
CA ALA A 493 5.70 15.28 -1.15
C ALA A 493 4.47 14.41 -1.50
N ALA A 494 3.43 14.40 -0.65
CA ALA A 494 2.19 13.70 -0.93
C ALA A 494 1.52 14.13 -2.25
N ARG A 495 1.54 15.42 -2.59
CA ARG A 495 1.04 15.89 -3.90
C ARG A 495 1.87 15.37 -5.07
N TYR A 496 3.19 15.27 -4.90
CA TYR A 496 4.06 14.71 -5.93
C TYR A 496 3.89 13.20 -6.10
N THR A 497 3.40 12.47 -5.09
CA THR A 497 3.06 11.04 -5.25
C THR A 497 1.92 10.81 -6.26
N LEU A 498 1.06 11.81 -6.53
CA LEU A 498 0.00 11.73 -7.56
C LEU A 498 0.52 11.56 -8.99
N ARG A 499 1.84 11.71 -9.18
CA ARG A 499 2.54 11.52 -10.47
C ARG A 499 2.91 10.05 -10.71
N GLU A 500 2.91 9.26 -9.66
CA GLU A 500 3.26 7.85 -9.66
C GLU A 500 1.99 6.98 -9.65
N PRO A 501 2.10 5.69 -10.02
CA PRO A 501 0.99 4.75 -9.87
C PRO A 501 0.46 4.69 -8.44
N LEU A 502 -0.86 4.53 -8.28
CA LEU A 502 -1.52 4.42 -6.97
C LEU A 502 -0.83 3.41 -6.04
N ILE A 503 -0.47 2.22 -6.54
CA ILE A 503 0.30 1.23 -5.77
C ILE A 503 1.77 1.31 -6.21
N PRO A 504 2.66 1.90 -5.38
CA PRO A 504 4.05 2.08 -5.77
C PRO A 504 4.85 0.78 -5.70
N ALA A 505 6.03 0.79 -6.32
CA ALA A 505 7.08 -0.17 -5.97
C ALA A 505 7.58 0.10 -4.53
N ARG A 506 8.34 -0.85 -3.96
CA ARG A 506 9.00 -0.61 -2.67
C ARG A 506 9.92 0.60 -2.79
N PHE A 507 9.83 1.52 -1.83
CA PHE A 507 10.55 2.79 -1.81
C PHE A 507 11.37 2.95 -0.53
N LEU A 508 12.34 3.87 -0.54
CA LEU A 508 13.20 4.15 0.62
C LEU A 508 12.40 4.77 1.76
N GLY A 509 12.68 4.35 2.99
CA GLY A 509 11.97 4.89 4.16
C GLY A 509 10.56 4.33 4.37
N ILE A 510 10.13 3.32 3.60
CA ILE A 510 8.86 2.63 3.84
C ILE A 510 8.71 2.15 5.30
N ASP A 511 9.80 1.66 5.90
CA ASP A 511 9.84 1.18 7.28
C ASP A 511 9.88 2.32 8.32
N LEU A 512 10.02 3.58 7.89
CA LEU A 512 9.92 4.77 8.75
C LEU A 512 8.46 5.24 8.94
N THR A 513 7.51 4.66 8.21
CA THR A 513 6.09 5.01 8.26
C THR A 513 5.26 3.87 8.83
N THR A 514 4.09 4.20 9.37
CA THR A 514 3.11 3.19 9.77
C THR A 514 2.22 2.80 8.59
N ALA A 515 1.66 1.57 8.63
CA ALA A 515 0.67 1.16 7.64
C ALA A 515 -0.55 2.12 7.58
N SER A 516 -0.87 2.78 8.69
CA SER A 516 -1.91 3.82 8.73
C SER A 516 -1.51 5.06 7.92
N ASP A 517 -0.25 5.50 8.00
CA ASP A 517 0.25 6.64 7.20
C ASP A 517 0.21 6.31 5.71
N LEU A 518 0.65 5.10 5.34
CA LEU A 518 0.59 4.64 3.94
C LEU A 518 -0.86 4.56 3.47
N LEU A 519 -1.78 4.00 4.27
CA LEU A 519 -3.19 3.94 3.90
C LEU A 519 -3.81 5.33 3.73
N ALA A 520 -3.47 6.28 4.61
CA ALA A 520 -3.93 7.66 4.49
C ALA A 520 -3.47 8.31 3.18
N LEU A 521 -2.19 8.13 2.81
CA LEU A 521 -1.65 8.62 1.54
C LEU A 521 -2.35 8.01 0.33
N LEU A 522 -2.57 6.68 0.34
CA LEU A 522 -3.25 5.98 -0.75
C LEU A 522 -4.72 6.37 -0.87
N THR A 523 -5.39 6.58 0.27
CA THR A 523 -6.77 7.09 0.32
C THR A 523 -6.85 8.51 -0.22
N TYR A 524 -5.89 9.37 0.13
CA TYR A 524 -5.75 10.70 -0.46
C TYR A 524 -5.59 10.62 -1.98
N HIS A 525 -4.70 9.76 -2.48
CA HIS A 525 -4.50 9.56 -3.90
C HIS A 525 -5.79 9.11 -4.62
N GLN A 526 -6.51 8.13 -4.05
CA GLN A 526 -7.79 7.66 -4.60
C GLN A 526 -8.87 8.76 -4.60
N LYS A 527 -8.99 9.52 -3.51
CA LYS A 527 -9.90 10.67 -3.42
C LYS A 527 -9.58 11.72 -4.50
N CYS A 528 -8.31 11.98 -4.77
CA CYS A 528 -7.88 12.86 -5.86
C CYS A 528 -8.28 12.31 -7.25
N SER A 529 -8.11 11.00 -7.50
CA SER A 529 -8.56 10.38 -8.75
C SER A 529 -10.07 10.54 -8.94
N ILE A 530 -10.86 10.26 -7.89
CA ILE A 530 -12.33 10.41 -7.92
C ILE A 530 -12.73 11.88 -8.14
N ALA A 531 -12.04 12.83 -7.51
CA ALA A 531 -12.35 14.25 -7.65
C ALA A 531 -12.21 14.78 -9.09
N VAL A 532 -11.36 14.14 -9.90
CA VAL A 532 -11.17 14.48 -11.31
C VAL A 532 -12.24 13.84 -12.22
N GLU A 533 -12.91 12.76 -11.78
CA GLU A 533 -13.90 12.04 -12.60
C GLU A 533 -15.06 12.89 -13.15
N PRO A 534 -15.64 13.86 -12.41
CA PRO A 534 -16.69 14.72 -12.94
C PRO A 534 -16.25 15.55 -14.16
N LEU A 535 -14.97 15.93 -14.25
CA LEU A 535 -14.42 16.62 -15.43
C LEU A 535 -14.41 15.72 -16.67
N LEU A 536 -14.44 14.40 -16.46
CA LEU A 536 -14.46 13.37 -17.50
C LEU A 536 -15.88 13.07 -17.97
N ALA A 537 -16.82 13.04 -17.04
CA ALA A 537 -18.21 12.67 -17.30
C ALA A 537 -19.00 13.79 -17.99
N ASN A 538 -18.58 15.05 -17.83
CA ASN A 538 -19.27 16.19 -18.39
C ASN A 538 -18.29 17.27 -18.88
N LEU A 539 -18.40 17.64 -20.17
CA LEU A 539 -17.58 18.68 -20.83
C LEU A 539 -18.21 20.07 -20.82
N ASP A 540 -19.29 20.31 -20.07
CA ASP A 540 -19.96 21.61 -19.92
C ASP A 540 -19.01 22.73 -19.48
N TRP A 541 -17.96 22.39 -18.71
CA TRP A 541 -16.93 23.34 -18.30
C TRP A 541 -16.14 23.89 -19.49
N VAL A 542 -15.97 23.12 -20.57
CA VAL A 542 -15.36 23.57 -21.82
C VAL A 542 -16.28 24.56 -22.52
N GLN A 543 -17.56 24.22 -22.63
CA GLN A 543 -18.57 25.08 -23.28
C GLN A 543 -18.74 26.41 -22.52
N SER A 544 -18.70 26.35 -21.18
CA SER A 544 -18.80 27.53 -20.31
C SER A 544 -17.60 28.47 -20.43
N HIS A 545 -16.41 27.94 -20.71
CA HIS A 545 -15.21 28.76 -20.89
C HIS A 545 -15.17 29.44 -22.26
N TYR A 546 -15.56 28.72 -23.31
CA TYR A 546 -15.63 29.23 -24.68
C TYR A 546 -17.06 29.68 -25.00
N VAL A 547 -17.46 30.81 -24.41
CA VAL A 547 -18.82 31.41 -24.51
C VAL A 547 -19.28 31.62 -25.96
N ASP A 548 -18.35 31.74 -26.91
CA ASP A 548 -18.59 31.84 -28.35
C ASP A 548 -18.00 30.61 -29.10
N PRO A 549 -18.79 29.88 -29.92
CA PRO A 549 -18.29 28.81 -30.78
C PRO A 549 -17.10 29.21 -31.66
N HIS A 550 -16.92 30.51 -31.96
CA HIS A 550 -15.76 31.02 -32.68
C HIS A 550 -14.43 30.81 -31.92
N GLY A 551 -14.45 30.81 -30.58
CA GLY A 551 -13.28 30.52 -29.73
C GLY A 551 -12.85 29.05 -29.73
N CYS A 552 -13.76 28.15 -30.12
CA CYS A 552 -13.52 26.70 -30.24
C CYS A 552 -13.30 26.24 -31.69
N ARG A 553 -13.22 27.15 -32.67
CA ARG A 553 -13.01 26.77 -34.09
C ARG A 553 -11.77 25.94 -34.36
N TRP A 554 -10.79 25.92 -33.46
CA TRP A 554 -9.61 25.08 -33.58
C TRP A 554 -9.90 23.60 -33.27
N LEU A 555 -11.00 23.30 -32.56
CA LEU A 555 -11.51 21.93 -32.32
C LEU A 555 -12.28 21.37 -33.51
N PHE A 556 -12.53 22.18 -34.54
CA PHE A 556 -13.30 21.79 -35.72
C PHE A 556 -12.48 22.10 -36.98
N CYS A 557 -12.20 21.08 -37.80
CA CYS A 557 -11.54 21.33 -39.08
C CYS A 557 -12.53 22.00 -40.06
N GLU A 558 -12.15 23.15 -40.62
CA GLU A 558 -12.97 23.91 -41.59
C GLU A 558 -12.90 23.32 -43.01
N LYS A 559 -12.00 22.37 -43.27
CA LYS A 559 -11.88 21.71 -44.57
C LYS A 559 -12.93 20.60 -44.73
N SER A 560 -13.57 20.55 -45.89
CA SER A 560 -14.58 19.52 -46.21
C SER A 560 -13.95 18.11 -46.24
N ALA A 561 -14.74 17.08 -45.92
CA ALA A 561 -14.30 15.69 -46.07
C ALA A 561 -13.81 15.34 -47.50
N LYS A 562 -14.35 16.04 -48.51
CA LYS A 562 -13.96 15.91 -49.93
C LYS A 562 -12.57 16.48 -50.23
N SER A 563 -12.08 17.48 -49.49
CA SER A 563 -10.71 17.99 -49.64
C SER A 563 -9.64 17.05 -49.08
N HIS A 564 -9.99 16.24 -48.07
CA HIS A 564 -9.09 15.24 -47.49
C HIS A 564 -8.93 13.99 -48.39
N GLN A 565 -9.92 13.66 -49.22
CA GLN A 565 -9.83 12.57 -50.19
C GLN A 565 -8.84 12.85 -51.36
N ARG A 566 -8.43 14.11 -51.58
CA ARG A 566 -7.56 14.50 -52.70
C ARG A 566 -6.07 14.46 -52.40
N ASN A 567 -5.65 14.39 -51.13
CA ASN A 567 -4.25 14.35 -50.73
C ASN A 567 -3.96 13.07 -49.93
N ARG A 568 -3.16 12.15 -50.51
CA ARG A 568 -2.72 10.88 -49.89
C ARG A 568 -1.89 11.04 -48.59
N ARG A 569 -1.61 12.26 -48.14
CA ARG A 569 -0.89 12.56 -46.88
C ARG A 569 -1.80 12.98 -45.72
N ASP A 570 -3.10 13.15 -45.93
CA ASP A 570 -4.01 13.53 -44.85
C ASP A 570 -4.36 12.29 -44.02
N THR A 571 -3.96 12.27 -42.74
CA THR A 571 -4.26 11.16 -41.81
C THR A 571 -5.71 11.19 -41.32
N ASP A 572 -6.23 10.04 -40.87
CA ASP A 572 -7.57 9.90 -40.30
C ASP A 572 -7.83 10.82 -39.08
N ASP A 573 -6.77 11.30 -38.43
CA ASP A 573 -6.81 12.12 -37.22
C ASP A 573 -7.42 13.53 -37.43
N CYS A 574 -7.47 14.02 -38.66
CA CYS A 574 -8.07 15.33 -39.00
C CYS A 574 -9.59 15.24 -39.23
N LYS A 575 -10.17 14.03 -39.27
CA LYS A 575 -11.60 13.82 -39.43
C LYS A 575 -12.35 14.19 -38.14
N ARG A 576 -13.65 14.47 -38.29
CA ARG A 576 -14.55 14.57 -37.12
C ARG A 576 -14.61 13.21 -36.44
N SER A 577 -14.58 13.22 -35.13
CA SER A 577 -14.82 12.03 -34.32
C SER A 577 -16.22 11.47 -34.57
N THR A 578 -16.39 10.16 -34.38
CA THR A 578 -17.70 9.49 -34.35
C THR A 578 -18.21 9.30 -32.92
N GLU A 579 -17.48 9.80 -31.92
CA GLU A 579 -17.75 9.60 -30.50
C GLU A 579 -18.70 10.68 -29.96
N VAL A 580 -19.96 10.29 -29.77
CA VAL A 580 -21.05 11.18 -29.34
C VAL A 580 -20.82 11.75 -27.92
N GLU A 581 -20.13 10.99 -27.06
CA GLU A 581 -19.82 11.40 -25.68
C GLU A 581 -18.89 12.62 -25.58
N PHE A 582 -18.21 12.98 -26.67
CA PHE A 582 -17.32 14.16 -26.75
C PHE A 582 -17.92 15.32 -27.54
N GLU A 583 -19.21 15.28 -27.88
CA GLU A 583 -19.86 16.35 -28.63
C GLU A 583 -19.90 17.65 -27.83
N LEU A 584 -19.51 18.74 -28.51
CA LEU A 584 -19.63 20.10 -27.99
C LEU A 584 -20.63 20.84 -28.87
N TRP A 585 -21.69 21.39 -28.28
CA TRP A 585 -22.80 22.00 -29.02
C TRP A 585 -23.34 21.11 -30.16
N ASN A 586 -23.58 19.81 -29.88
CA ASN A 586 -24.05 18.80 -30.84
C ASN A 586 -23.15 18.65 -32.09
N THR A 587 -21.88 19.05 -31.99
CA THR A 587 -20.90 18.92 -33.08
C THR A 587 -19.70 18.12 -32.59
N PRO A 588 -19.32 17.03 -33.28
CA PRO A 588 -18.18 16.23 -32.89
C PRO A 588 -16.85 16.98 -33.21
N PRO A 589 -15.93 17.08 -32.24
CA PRO A 589 -14.62 17.69 -32.45
C PRO A 589 -13.72 16.80 -33.32
N VAL A 590 -12.56 17.34 -33.69
CA VAL A 590 -11.50 16.63 -34.41
C VAL A 590 -10.99 15.41 -33.63
N ALA A 591 -10.72 14.31 -34.33
CA ALA A 591 -10.37 13.03 -33.74
C ALA A 591 -9.11 13.09 -32.86
N TRP A 592 -8.08 13.84 -33.25
CA TRP A 592 -6.88 14.00 -32.41
C TRP A 592 -7.16 14.62 -31.04
N TRP A 593 -8.15 15.53 -30.92
CA TRP A 593 -8.52 16.11 -29.63
C TRP A 593 -9.25 15.10 -28.77
N VAL A 594 -10.14 14.30 -29.36
CA VAL A 594 -10.80 13.18 -28.65
C VAL A 594 -9.78 12.16 -28.18
N THR A 595 -8.78 11.84 -29.00
CA THR A 595 -7.67 10.95 -28.62
C THR A 595 -6.87 11.53 -27.46
N TYR A 596 -6.54 12.83 -27.50
CA TYR A 596 -5.89 13.52 -26.39
C TYR A 596 -6.72 13.43 -25.10
N MET A 597 -8.03 13.73 -25.18
CA MET A 597 -8.91 13.69 -24.01
C MET A 597 -8.99 12.26 -23.46
N LYS A 598 -9.25 11.25 -24.30
CA LYS A 598 -9.28 9.84 -23.89
C LYS A 598 -7.97 9.39 -23.23
N LYS A 599 -6.81 9.74 -23.82
CA LYS A 599 -5.49 9.38 -23.29
C LYS A 599 -5.20 10.10 -21.96
N THR A 600 -5.34 11.42 -21.93
CA THR A 600 -5.12 12.25 -20.74
C THR A 600 -6.02 11.81 -19.60
N PHE A 601 -7.30 11.53 -19.88
CA PHE A 601 -8.27 11.10 -18.89
C PHE A 601 -8.03 9.71 -18.34
N LYS A 602 -7.60 8.77 -19.21
CA LYS A 602 -7.14 7.46 -18.77
C LYS A 602 -5.94 7.60 -17.82
N THR A 603 -4.99 8.47 -18.15
CA THR A 603 -3.81 8.73 -17.32
C THR A 603 -4.19 9.42 -16.00
N LEU A 604 -5.09 10.41 -16.01
CA LEU A 604 -5.52 11.13 -14.81
C LEU A 604 -6.27 10.25 -13.81
N ARG A 605 -6.99 9.22 -14.28
CA ARG A 605 -7.65 8.26 -13.38
C ARG A 605 -6.64 7.46 -12.54
N ASP A 606 -5.51 7.10 -13.16
CA ASP A 606 -4.42 6.37 -12.48
C ASP A 606 -3.45 7.30 -11.76
N ARG A 607 -3.23 8.51 -12.27
CA ARG A 607 -2.21 9.48 -11.85
C ARG A 607 -2.75 10.91 -11.96
N PRO A 608 -3.49 11.41 -10.94
CA PRO A 608 -4.23 12.67 -11.00
C PRO A 608 -3.30 13.88 -10.80
N THR A 609 -2.39 14.11 -11.75
CA THR A 609 -1.46 15.24 -11.76
C THR A 609 -1.59 16.08 -13.02
N VAL A 610 -1.35 17.39 -12.85
CA VAL A 610 -1.32 18.38 -13.94
C VAL A 610 -0.16 18.16 -14.90
N ASP A 611 0.89 17.44 -14.49
CA ASP A 611 2.04 17.21 -15.36
C ASP A 611 1.73 16.21 -16.47
N ASN A 612 0.85 15.24 -16.19
CA ASN A 612 0.33 14.34 -17.22
C ASN A 612 -0.48 15.11 -18.27
N VAL A 613 -1.29 16.08 -17.84
CA VAL A 613 -2.01 16.99 -18.76
C VAL A 613 -1.03 17.73 -19.67
N ARG A 614 0.12 18.14 -19.15
CA ARG A 614 1.15 18.88 -19.91
C ARG A 614 1.91 18.01 -20.90
N VAL A 615 2.39 16.84 -20.46
CA VAL A 615 3.13 15.91 -21.31
C VAL A 615 2.25 15.44 -22.48
N GLU A 616 1.03 15.01 -22.19
CA GLU A 616 0.09 14.53 -23.21
C GLU A 616 -0.28 15.63 -24.22
N ALA A 617 -0.36 16.88 -23.77
CA ALA A 617 -0.66 18.01 -24.64
C ALA A 617 0.53 18.29 -25.59
N GLU A 618 1.77 18.24 -25.09
CA GLU A 618 2.96 18.46 -25.92
C GLU A 618 3.13 17.37 -26.98
N GLU A 619 2.95 16.09 -26.60
CA GLU A 619 2.95 14.97 -27.55
C GLU A 619 1.87 15.15 -28.63
N THR A 620 0.67 15.55 -28.22
CA THR A 620 -0.44 15.81 -29.16
C THR A 620 -0.12 16.97 -30.10
N ILE A 621 0.44 18.08 -29.58
CA ILE A 621 0.85 19.24 -30.39
C ILE A 621 1.86 18.79 -31.45
N GLN A 622 2.90 18.06 -31.05
CA GLN A 622 3.94 17.61 -31.96
C GLN A 622 3.42 16.64 -33.02
N ASN A 623 2.53 15.72 -32.62
CA ASN A 623 1.89 14.80 -33.55
C ASN A 623 1.04 15.54 -34.58
N VAL A 624 0.17 16.46 -34.16
CA VAL A 624 -0.69 17.23 -35.07
C VAL A 624 0.13 18.14 -36.00
N ILE A 625 1.26 18.68 -35.55
CA ILE A 625 2.19 19.44 -36.41
C ILE A 625 2.78 18.55 -37.50
N ASN A 626 3.14 17.30 -37.16
CA ASN A 626 3.82 16.38 -38.07
C ASN A 626 2.87 15.68 -39.06
N THR A 627 1.68 15.30 -38.61
CA THR A 627 0.76 14.43 -39.35
C THR A 627 -0.57 15.09 -39.72
N GLY A 628 -0.92 16.19 -39.07
CA GLY A 628 -2.18 16.90 -39.28
C GLY A 628 -2.21 17.75 -40.56
N CYS A 629 -3.41 18.19 -40.93
CA CYS A 629 -3.55 19.11 -42.06
C CYS A 629 -2.99 20.51 -41.71
N LYS A 630 -2.61 21.30 -42.73
CA LYS A 630 -2.01 22.63 -42.54
C LYS A 630 -2.81 23.57 -41.61
N ASP A 631 -4.14 23.53 -41.64
CA ASP A 631 -4.97 24.36 -40.76
C ASP A 631 -4.92 23.90 -39.31
N CYS A 632 -5.01 22.60 -39.06
CA CYS A 632 -4.89 22.03 -37.72
C CYS A 632 -3.50 22.31 -37.14
N ALA A 633 -2.44 22.08 -37.92
CA ALA A 633 -1.05 22.36 -37.51
C ALA A 633 -0.82 23.85 -37.18
N ALA A 634 -1.41 24.77 -37.94
CA ALA A 634 -1.29 26.21 -37.68
C ALA A 634 -2.00 26.65 -36.39
N ARG A 635 -3.10 26.00 -36.03
CA ARG A 635 -3.94 26.39 -34.87
C ARG A 635 -3.58 25.63 -33.59
N VAL A 636 -3.06 24.40 -33.69
CA VAL A 636 -2.90 23.50 -32.52
C VAL A 636 -1.93 24.07 -31.49
N LYS A 637 -0.76 24.59 -31.89
CA LYS A 637 0.28 25.00 -30.94
C LYS A 637 -0.22 26.05 -29.94
N PHE A 638 -0.88 27.11 -30.42
CA PHE A 638 -1.37 28.18 -29.55
C PHE A 638 -2.60 27.77 -28.75
N ASN A 639 -3.61 27.17 -29.42
CA ASN A 639 -4.89 26.89 -28.76
C ASN A 639 -4.81 25.71 -27.80
N MET A 640 -4.02 24.68 -28.13
CA MET A 640 -3.80 23.54 -27.26
C MET A 640 -3.02 23.92 -26.00
N THR A 641 -2.06 24.85 -26.12
CA THR A 641 -1.35 25.40 -24.95
C THR A 641 -2.33 26.08 -23.98
N LYS A 642 -3.23 26.94 -24.49
CA LYS A 642 -4.26 27.58 -23.67
C LYS A 642 -5.23 26.57 -23.04
N PHE A 643 -5.67 25.57 -23.82
CA PHE A 643 -6.57 24.54 -23.34
C PHE A 643 -5.91 23.67 -22.25
N ARG A 644 -4.64 23.29 -22.43
CA ARG A 644 -3.84 22.57 -21.44
C ARG A 644 -3.75 23.34 -20.13
N ASP A 645 -3.53 24.66 -20.19
CA ASP A 645 -3.44 25.50 -19.00
C ASP A 645 -4.81 25.60 -18.28
N LEU A 646 -5.91 25.67 -19.03
CA LEU A 646 -7.28 25.61 -18.50
C LEU A 646 -7.57 24.25 -17.83
N LEU A 647 -7.23 23.13 -18.48
CA LEU A 647 -7.43 21.80 -17.92
C LEU A 647 -6.55 21.59 -16.68
N THR A 648 -5.32 22.10 -16.69
CA THR A 648 -4.42 22.12 -15.52
C THR A 648 -5.06 22.86 -14.35
N LEU A 649 -5.67 24.03 -14.59
CA LEU A 649 -6.39 24.79 -13.57
C LEU A 649 -7.56 23.97 -13.01
N LYS A 650 -8.38 23.36 -13.87
CA LYS A 650 -9.54 22.57 -13.45
C LYS A 650 -9.16 21.34 -12.62
N VAL A 651 -8.09 20.63 -13.01
CA VAL A 651 -7.55 19.50 -12.23
C VAL A 651 -7.01 19.99 -10.88
N THR A 652 -6.35 21.15 -10.86
CA THR A 652 -5.86 21.75 -9.60
C THR A 652 -7.02 22.13 -8.68
N GLU A 653 -8.07 22.78 -9.21
CA GLU A 653 -9.28 23.12 -8.45
C GLU A 653 -9.95 21.88 -7.86
N ALA A 654 -10.09 20.81 -8.66
CA ALA A 654 -10.71 19.55 -8.23
C ALA A 654 -9.91 18.87 -7.10
N THR A 655 -8.58 18.87 -7.19
CA THR A 655 -7.71 18.19 -6.21
C THR A 655 -7.37 19.05 -4.99
N ALA A 656 -7.43 20.39 -5.10
CA ALA A 656 -7.05 21.31 -4.02
C ALA A 656 -7.92 21.20 -2.75
N LEU A 657 -9.17 20.75 -2.90
CA LEU A 657 -10.10 20.56 -1.78
C LEU A 657 -9.87 19.24 -1.03
N ILE A 658 -9.13 18.31 -1.61
CA ILE A 658 -8.85 17.02 -0.99
C ILE A 658 -7.73 17.22 0.03
N LYS A 659 -8.05 16.93 1.30
CA LYS A 659 -7.08 16.99 2.40
C LYS A 659 -6.51 15.61 2.65
N LEU A 660 -5.20 15.58 2.93
CA LEU A 660 -4.54 14.43 3.49
C LEU A 660 -4.80 14.43 5.00
N GLU A 661 -5.43 13.37 5.49
CA GLU A 661 -5.78 13.20 6.90
C GLU A 661 -4.68 12.39 7.58
N LEU A 662 -3.79 13.08 8.32
CA LEU A 662 -2.73 12.47 9.11
C LEU A 662 -2.81 12.96 10.56
N GLU A 663 -2.60 12.06 11.51
CA GLU A 663 -2.40 12.39 12.93
C GLU A 663 -0.91 12.65 13.17
N PHE A 664 -0.52 13.90 13.43
CA PHE A 664 0.89 14.27 13.59
C PHE A 664 1.47 14.04 14.98
#